data_AF-A0A836SG31-F1
#
_entry.id   AF-A0A836SG31-F1
#
_cell.length_a   1.000
_cell.length_b   1.000
_cell.length_c   1.000
_cell.angle_alpha   90.00
_cell.angle_beta   90.00
_cell.angle_gamma   90.00
#
_symmetry.space_group_name_H-M   'P 1'
#
loop_
_entity.id
_entity.type
_entity.pdbx_description
1 polymer ?
#
loop_
_entity_poly.entity_id
_entity_poly.type
_entity_poly.pdbx_seq_one_letter_code
_entity_poly.pdbx_strand_id
1 'polypeptide(L)'
;MEIDSIWFKTHLPDSLWDGDGDGFSAWEDPSEIEDKGMTAFMRFTPGIDPPTDADRYRLLTGFGMSGHYIGYMRDDNDPADKRMLLSSGPISMADQDTVVIVAAVICAGFHHPGHTGADSLHLIRRDNLAQFIYDMNWLIPGPPPSPSVSAIPGDKMVTLIWDDAPEYYPDPYYEITSNPNSPLYDTLYVERDFQGYKVYKSLTGLPSDWVLLDQCDLVDTVDTVVLIDTTSPESVRTQPLNTGLFHSYVDNTVRNGFTYYYAVTSYDLNAVVRVGSTHAWFSFESGKEAVAAAPRREAANYLPPTCSIVKINIPECASHSIDVTIPIPLDVDENLYSLKFYRPTCDTLPNSYRPVYWYDLSCGSKEIRPKTGLLLEFGDSTRIGFPIVDGVEIGLGVKLSEFYNDYAFESFEVISGDYPVESLTPHRTLTIHRNRWAFTGADYRVEWQATGDGMTAKVTDLNTGEKIPYKPFNHLNESLKQDAWSWCFLDRMTTAGVPSQYLQDSLQAYFHITGGFFAFLPSRMPLPARLFPRAGDEWIVYSRRVGIVPYDCEYQILSNPARFLRDTMLSLNVKVVPNPYILENEWQQSQFQRELKFINLPDRCKIRIFTVAGDLIKTITHEETYQRTNDAGGDEWWDIVTDKGELPASGVYLFHIDSDVGEQVGKFALILGRYR
;
A
#
# COMPACT_ATOMS: atom_id res chain seq x y z
N MET A 1 51.54 -15.28 6.06
CA MET A 1 50.33 -16.10 5.90
C MET A 1 49.33 -15.42 6.80
N GLU A 2 48.33 -14.73 6.24
CA GLU A 2 47.24 -14.19 7.05
C GLU A 2 46.55 -15.36 7.72
N ILE A 3 46.43 -15.29 9.04
CA ILE A 3 45.62 -16.20 9.84
C ILE A 3 44.27 -15.48 9.96
N ASP A 4 43.24 -15.98 9.28
CA ASP A 4 41.89 -15.43 9.30
C ASP A 4 40.98 -16.21 10.26
N SER A 5 39.75 -15.74 10.46
CA SER A 5 38.75 -16.41 11.32
C SER A 5 38.46 -17.85 10.87
N ILE A 6 38.58 -18.14 9.56
CA ILE A 6 38.43 -19.50 9.02
C ILE A 6 39.55 -20.42 9.55
N TRP A 7 40.78 -19.93 9.67
CA TRP A 7 41.88 -20.72 10.25
C TRP A 7 41.58 -21.15 11.69
N PHE A 8 41.09 -20.24 12.54
CA PHE A 8 40.78 -20.55 13.95
C PHE A 8 39.63 -21.56 14.06
N LYS A 9 38.54 -21.34 13.32
CA LYS A 9 37.38 -22.26 13.26
C LYS A 9 37.75 -23.67 12.78
N THR A 10 38.81 -23.80 11.98
CA THR A 10 39.22 -25.09 11.41
C THR A 10 40.38 -25.78 12.15
N HIS A 11 41.12 -25.06 12.98
CA HIS A 11 42.35 -25.58 13.62
C HIS A 11 42.34 -25.55 15.15
N LEU A 12 41.39 -24.87 15.79
CA LEU A 12 41.25 -24.83 17.25
C LEU A 12 39.88 -25.34 17.70
N PRO A 13 39.78 -25.95 18.91
CA PRO A 13 38.49 -26.23 19.54
C PRO A 13 37.69 -24.94 19.77
N ASP A 14 36.36 -25.00 19.62
CA ASP A 14 35.42 -23.89 19.77
C ASP A 14 35.67 -23.08 21.05
N SER A 15 35.91 -23.75 22.19
CA SER A 15 36.21 -23.10 23.48
C SER A 15 37.43 -22.17 23.52
N LEU A 16 38.28 -22.17 22.48
CA LEU A 16 39.44 -21.28 22.37
C LEU A 16 39.19 -20.08 21.46
N TRP A 17 38.12 -20.07 20.69
CA TRP A 17 37.79 -18.98 19.78
C TRP A 17 36.37 -18.48 19.91
N ASP A 18 35.45 -19.18 20.56
CA ASP A 18 34.03 -18.88 20.81
C ASP A 18 33.76 -19.24 22.29
N GLY A 19 33.85 -18.24 23.18
CA GLY A 19 33.90 -18.46 24.61
C GLY A 19 32.56 -18.83 25.25
N ASP A 20 31.45 -18.42 24.64
CA ASP A 20 30.08 -18.58 25.11
C ASP A 20 29.28 -19.60 24.28
N GLY A 21 29.82 -20.00 23.12
CA GLY A 21 29.27 -21.05 22.27
C GLY A 21 28.17 -20.56 21.32
N ASP A 22 28.15 -19.27 21.00
CA ASP A 22 27.15 -18.64 20.14
C ASP A 22 27.48 -18.75 18.63
N GLY A 23 28.67 -19.26 18.28
CA GLY A 23 29.15 -19.48 16.93
C GLY A 23 29.91 -18.31 16.31
N PHE A 24 30.03 -17.19 17.01
CA PHE A 24 30.90 -16.07 16.67
C PHE A 24 32.26 -16.22 17.35
N SER A 25 33.30 -15.64 16.74
CA SER A 25 34.59 -15.63 17.43
C SER A 25 34.56 -14.62 18.56
N ALA A 26 35.20 -14.86 19.70
CA ALA A 26 35.27 -13.99 20.87
C ALA A 26 35.79 -12.56 20.55
N TRP A 27 36.49 -12.40 19.43
CA TRP A 27 36.98 -11.11 18.92
C TRP A 27 36.07 -10.49 17.83
N GLU A 28 34.98 -11.18 17.46
CA GLU A 28 33.89 -10.73 16.59
C GLU A 28 32.56 -10.61 17.38
N ASP A 29 32.43 -11.28 18.54
CA ASP A 29 31.28 -11.17 19.44
C ASP A 29 31.43 -9.95 20.38
N PRO A 30 30.56 -8.94 20.26
CA PRO A 30 30.55 -7.78 21.13
C PRO A 30 30.35 -8.10 22.62
N SER A 31 29.69 -9.22 22.95
CA SER A 31 29.42 -9.61 24.33
C SER A 31 30.68 -10.10 25.07
N GLU A 32 31.68 -10.58 24.32
CA GLU A 32 32.95 -11.12 24.83
C GLU A 32 34.15 -10.16 24.72
N ILE A 33 34.01 -9.05 23.98
CA ILE A 33 35.08 -8.06 23.82
C ILE A 33 35.22 -7.22 25.10
N GLU A 34 36.45 -7.09 25.61
CA GLU A 34 36.74 -6.24 26.77
C GLU A 34 36.50 -4.76 26.43
N ASP A 35 35.37 -4.22 26.91
CA ASP A 35 35.03 -2.80 26.77
C ASP A 35 35.98 -1.90 27.57
N LYS A 36 36.87 -1.18 26.86
CA LYS A 36 37.71 -0.14 27.48
C LYS A 36 37.00 1.21 27.64
N GLY A 37 35.81 1.35 27.05
CA GLY A 37 34.99 2.56 27.08
C GLY A 37 35.66 3.78 26.43
N MET A 38 34.94 4.89 26.38
CA MET A 38 35.51 6.18 25.97
C MET A 38 36.38 6.74 27.10
N THR A 39 37.60 7.18 26.80
CA THR A 39 38.52 7.80 27.79
C THR A 39 38.56 9.31 27.69
N ALA A 40 38.20 9.88 26.53
CA ALA A 40 38.03 11.31 26.37
C ALA A 40 36.93 11.67 25.35
N PHE A 41 36.19 12.75 25.63
CA PHE A 41 35.31 13.42 24.67
C PHE A 41 35.58 14.93 24.67
N MET A 42 36.15 15.43 23.59
CA MET A 42 36.52 16.84 23.45
C MET A 42 35.66 17.51 22.37
N ARG A 43 35.23 18.74 22.65
CA ARG A 43 34.46 19.58 21.73
C ARG A 43 35.15 20.92 21.58
N PHE A 44 35.46 21.34 20.36
CA PHE A 44 36.20 22.58 20.14
C PHE A 44 35.88 23.21 18.79
N THR A 45 36.10 24.52 18.63
CA THR A 45 35.86 25.22 17.36
C THR A 45 37.11 25.17 16.47
N PRO A 46 36.99 25.33 15.14
CA PRO A 46 38.15 25.40 14.24
C PRO A 46 39.21 26.43 14.64
N GLY A 47 38.82 27.52 15.33
CA GLY A 47 39.75 28.55 15.80
C GLY A 47 40.69 28.11 16.93
N ILE A 48 40.41 26.99 17.59
CA ILE A 48 41.22 26.41 18.67
C ILE A 48 41.72 25.00 18.32
N ASP A 49 41.82 24.72 17.02
CA ASP A 49 42.43 23.49 16.52
C ASP A 49 43.84 23.30 17.10
N PRO A 50 44.20 22.10 17.59
CA PRO A 50 45.54 21.81 18.06
C PRO A 50 46.54 21.95 16.89
N PRO A 51 47.47 22.93 16.96
CA PRO A 51 48.35 23.25 15.84
C PRO A 51 49.52 22.28 15.71
N THR A 52 49.81 21.50 16.75
CA THR A 52 50.90 20.52 16.78
C THR A 52 50.40 19.11 17.09
N ASP A 53 51.14 18.09 16.65
CA ASP A 53 50.81 16.69 16.99
C ASP A 53 50.85 16.45 18.50
N ALA A 54 51.76 17.09 19.23
CA ALA A 54 51.81 17.01 20.68
C ALA A 54 50.52 17.54 21.34
N ASP A 55 49.94 18.62 20.81
CA ASP A 55 48.66 19.15 21.29
C ASP A 55 47.48 18.25 20.88
N ARG A 56 47.54 17.60 19.71
CA ARG A 56 46.54 16.59 19.29
C ARG A 56 46.54 15.37 20.22
N TYR A 57 47.71 14.80 20.51
CA TYR A 57 47.85 13.68 21.46
C TYR A 57 47.42 14.08 22.87
N ARG A 58 47.68 15.32 23.28
CA ARG A 58 47.19 15.87 24.55
C ARG A 58 45.66 15.92 24.60
N LEU A 59 45.01 16.40 23.54
CA LEU A 59 43.55 16.39 23.45
C LEU A 59 42.96 14.98 23.40
N LEU A 60 43.62 14.05 22.68
CA LEU A 60 43.20 12.64 22.61
C LEU A 60 43.19 11.97 23.99
N THR A 61 44.08 12.39 24.90
CA THR A 61 44.15 11.88 26.28
C THR A 61 43.23 12.63 27.26
N GLY A 62 42.34 13.50 26.76
CA GLY A 62 41.37 14.24 27.57
C GLY A 62 41.93 15.50 28.25
N PHE A 63 43.16 15.91 27.92
CA PHE A 63 43.74 17.15 28.45
C PHE A 63 43.43 18.34 27.52
N GLY A 64 42.97 19.44 28.10
CA GLY A 64 42.79 20.69 27.38
C GLY A 64 44.10 21.36 26.97
N MET A 65 44.00 22.37 26.11
CA MET A 65 45.15 23.18 25.65
C MET A 65 45.86 23.91 26.80
N SER A 66 45.19 24.14 27.93
CA SER A 66 45.76 24.71 29.17
C SER A 66 46.50 23.69 30.04
N GLY A 67 46.60 22.42 29.61
CA GLY A 67 47.25 21.35 30.36
C GLY A 67 46.42 20.75 31.51
N HIS A 68 45.18 21.19 31.69
CA HIS A 68 44.26 20.61 32.67
C HIS A 68 43.58 19.37 32.10
N TYR A 69 43.43 18.34 32.91
CA TYR A 69 42.63 17.17 32.54
C TYR A 69 41.14 17.56 32.57
N ILE A 70 40.48 17.43 31.43
CA ILE A 70 39.06 17.74 31.23
C ILE A 70 38.26 16.44 31.13
N GLY A 71 38.84 15.39 30.52
CA GLY A 71 38.22 14.08 30.30
C GLY A 71 37.05 14.17 29.33
N TYR A 72 35.92 14.68 29.81
CA TYR A 72 34.70 14.90 29.02
C TYR A 72 34.34 16.39 29.07
N MET A 73 34.47 17.10 27.95
CA MET A 73 34.13 18.53 27.88
C MET A 73 32.61 18.74 28.07
N ARG A 74 32.22 19.18 29.28
CA ARG A 74 30.81 19.41 29.66
C ARG A 74 30.29 20.83 29.42
N ASP A 75 31.17 21.83 29.33
CA ASP A 75 30.78 23.24 29.50
C ASP A 75 30.79 24.10 28.22
N ASP A 76 31.13 23.55 27.05
CA ASP A 76 31.03 24.27 25.77
C ASP A 76 29.67 24.04 25.10
N ASN A 77 28.68 24.86 25.48
CA ASN A 77 27.30 24.79 24.99
C ASN A 77 26.95 25.93 24.02
N ASP A 78 27.91 26.79 23.69
CA ASP A 78 27.69 27.90 22.77
C ASP A 78 27.55 27.39 21.32
N PRO A 79 26.52 27.81 20.57
CA PRO A 79 26.38 27.45 19.16
C PRO A 79 27.57 27.94 18.34
N ALA A 80 28.31 27.02 17.73
CA ALA A 80 29.41 27.31 16.81
C ALA A 80 29.63 26.11 15.88
N ASP A 81 30.49 26.28 14.86
CA ASP A 81 31.06 25.14 14.14
C ASP A 81 31.96 24.36 15.10
N LYS A 82 31.55 23.16 15.49
CA LYS A 82 32.22 22.32 16.50
C LYS A 82 32.83 21.10 15.85
N ARG A 83 34.05 20.77 16.28
CA ARG A 83 34.70 19.49 16.08
C ARG A 83 34.53 18.65 17.33
N MET A 84 34.16 17.38 17.12
CA MET A 84 34.02 16.39 18.18
C MET A 84 35.15 15.38 18.06
N LEU A 85 35.86 15.14 19.17
CA LEU A 85 36.91 14.15 19.26
C LEU A 85 36.52 13.12 20.33
N LEU A 86 36.32 11.88 19.91
CA LEU A 86 36.07 10.74 20.78
C LEU A 86 37.34 9.89 20.80
N SER A 87 37.82 9.54 22.00
CA SER A 87 39.02 8.70 22.17
C SER A 87 38.74 7.54 23.09
N SER A 88 39.35 6.40 22.80
CA SER A 88 39.51 5.26 23.71
C SER A 88 40.99 4.87 23.78
N GLY A 89 41.50 4.58 24.97
CA GLY A 89 42.92 4.26 25.21
C GLY A 89 43.61 5.18 26.22
N PRO A 90 44.95 5.13 26.32
CA PRO A 90 45.87 4.46 25.38
C PRO A 90 45.78 2.93 25.45
N ILE A 91 46.01 2.28 24.31
CA ILE A 91 46.07 0.82 24.18
C ILE A 91 47.51 0.45 23.79
N SER A 92 48.12 -0.46 24.53
CA SER A 92 49.44 -1.01 24.20
C SER A 92 49.24 -2.21 23.29
N MET A 93 49.84 -2.19 22.10
CA MET A 93 49.75 -3.25 21.09
C MET A 93 51.14 -3.79 20.78
N ALA A 94 51.30 -5.11 20.77
CA ALA A 94 52.46 -5.81 20.24
C ALA A 94 52.35 -5.97 18.71
N ASP A 95 53.43 -6.44 18.08
CA ASP A 95 53.40 -6.78 16.65
C ASP A 95 52.37 -7.90 16.40
N GLN A 96 51.51 -7.70 15.39
CA GLN A 96 50.37 -8.55 15.03
C GLN A 96 49.14 -8.49 15.96
N ASP A 97 49.11 -7.64 16.99
CA ASP A 97 47.89 -7.44 17.78
C ASP A 97 46.82 -6.75 16.93
N THR A 98 45.57 -7.18 17.08
CA THR A 98 44.39 -6.54 16.50
C THR A 98 43.61 -5.81 17.59
N VAL A 99 42.93 -4.72 17.21
CA VAL A 99 41.99 -4.01 18.09
C VAL A 99 40.70 -3.78 17.34
N VAL A 100 39.57 -4.11 17.97
CA VAL A 100 38.24 -3.83 17.44
C VAL A 100 37.79 -2.48 18.00
N ILE A 101 37.32 -1.60 17.12
CA ILE A 101 36.76 -0.30 17.50
C ILE A 101 35.29 -0.32 17.13
N VAL A 102 34.43 -0.30 18.15
CA VAL A 102 33.00 -0.07 17.99
C VAL A 102 32.67 1.34 18.46
N ALA A 103 31.93 2.08 17.64
CA ALA A 103 31.50 3.43 17.97
C ALA A 103 30.01 3.60 17.66
N ALA A 104 29.29 4.24 18.58
CA ALA A 104 27.89 4.60 18.39
C ALA A 104 27.72 6.12 18.56
N VAL A 105 26.97 6.73 17.64
CA VAL A 105 26.54 8.13 17.77
C VAL A 105 25.04 8.12 17.99
N ILE A 106 24.62 8.34 19.24
CA ILE A 106 23.21 8.30 19.61
C ILE A 106 22.65 9.72 19.54
N CYS A 107 21.80 9.95 18.54
CA CYS A 107 21.13 11.23 18.34
C CYS A 107 19.71 11.18 18.89
N ALA A 108 19.31 12.18 19.68
CA ALA A 108 17.94 12.32 20.13
C ALA A 108 17.34 13.69 19.81
N GLY A 109 16.06 13.71 19.44
CA GLY A 109 15.32 14.95 19.24
C GLY A 109 15.29 15.80 20.52
N PHE A 110 15.65 17.07 20.40
CA PHE A 110 15.62 18.04 21.50
C PHE A 110 14.23 18.68 21.55
N HIS A 111 13.46 18.48 22.62
CA HIS A 111 12.08 18.98 22.70
C HIS A 111 11.86 19.79 23.99
N HIS A 112 11.93 21.12 23.90
CA HIS A 112 11.48 22.01 24.99
C HIS A 112 10.60 23.16 24.49
N PRO A 113 9.41 23.27 25.08
CA PRO A 113 9.22 24.35 26.05
C PRO A 113 8.70 23.83 27.41
N GLY A 114 9.48 24.07 28.48
CA GLY A 114 8.95 24.24 29.84
C GLY A 114 9.29 23.18 30.91
N HIS A 115 9.94 22.06 30.60
CA HIS A 115 10.14 20.98 31.60
C HIS A 115 11.57 20.44 31.60
N THR A 116 12.42 20.92 32.51
CA THR A 116 13.73 20.33 32.82
C THR A 116 13.59 18.83 33.10
N GLY A 117 14.07 17.97 32.19
CA GLY A 117 14.15 16.50 32.38
C GLY A 117 13.46 15.63 31.32
N ALA A 118 12.71 16.19 30.37
CA ALA A 118 12.12 15.39 29.27
C ALA A 118 13.17 14.90 28.25
N ASP A 119 14.27 15.64 28.10
CA ASP A 119 15.27 15.44 27.04
C ASP A 119 16.17 14.22 27.27
N SER A 120 16.52 13.91 28.53
CA SER A 120 17.37 12.75 28.86
C SER A 120 16.65 11.42 28.63
N LEU A 121 15.31 11.39 28.73
CA LEU A 121 14.54 10.16 28.57
C LEU A 121 14.57 9.65 27.12
N HIS A 122 14.50 10.54 26.13
CA HIS A 122 14.62 10.16 24.72
C HIS A 122 16.01 9.63 24.37
N LEU A 123 17.05 10.18 25.01
CA LEU A 123 18.42 9.70 24.84
C LEU A 123 18.59 8.33 25.49
N ILE A 124 18.14 8.14 26.73
CA ILE A 124 18.18 6.86 27.46
C ILE A 124 17.46 5.75 26.67
N ARG A 125 16.30 6.03 26.08
CA ARG A 125 15.55 5.03 25.29
C ARG A 125 16.31 4.60 24.03
N ARG A 126 16.95 5.55 23.34
CA ARG A 126 17.76 5.25 22.15
C ARG A 126 19.07 4.54 22.52
N ASP A 127 19.66 4.91 23.66
CA ASP A 127 20.84 4.27 24.24
C ASP A 127 20.55 2.81 24.61
N ASN A 128 19.47 2.55 25.36
CA ASN A 128 19.05 1.19 25.68
C ASN A 128 18.78 0.33 24.44
N LEU A 129 18.22 0.93 23.38
CA LEU A 129 18.01 0.23 22.11
C LEU A 129 19.34 -0.05 21.40
N ALA A 130 20.25 0.93 21.35
CA ALA A 130 21.56 0.77 20.74
C ALA A 130 22.38 -0.32 21.46
N GLN A 131 22.34 -0.32 22.81
CA GLN A 131 22.94 -1.37 23.62
C GLN A 131 22.30 -2.73 23.32
N PHE A 132 20.98 -2.81 23.23
CA PHE A 132 20.30 -4.05 22.85
C PHE A 132 20.76 -4.57 21.47
N ILE A 133 20.87 -3.70 20.46
CA ILE A 133 21.33 -4.11 19.12
C ILE A 133 22.78 -4.60 19.18
N TYR A 134 23.63 -3.95 19.97
CA TYR A 134 25.01 -4.37 20.21
C TYR A 134 25.06 -5.75 20.89
N ASP A 135 24.29 -5.96 21.96
CA ASP A 135 24.19 -7.23 22.68
C ASP A 135 23.63 -8.37 21.82
N MET A 136 22.89 -8.04 20.75
CA MET A 136 22.36 -8.98 19.77
C MET A 136 23.31 -9.22 18.59
N ASN A 137 24.54 -8.73 18.64
CA ASN A 137 25.52 -8.81 17.55
C ASN A 137 24.97 -8.29 16.21
N TRP A 138 24.19 -7.21 16.25
CA TRP A 138 23.48 -6.61 15.11
C TRP A 138 22.52 -7.55 14.36
N LEU A 139 22.12 -8.67 14.97
CA LEU A 139 21.11 -9.59 14.44
C LEU A 139 19.70 -9.02 14.68
N ILE A 140 19.32 -8.06 13.85
CA ILE A 140 17.99 -7.44 13.84
C ILE A 140 17.39 -7.49 12.44
N PRO A 141 16.05 -7.42 12.32
CA PRO A 141 15.37 -7.34 11.03
C PRO A 141 15.85 -6.15 10.21
N GLY A 142 15.95 -6.33 8.90
CA GLY A 142 16.35 -5.32 7.94
C GLY A 142 15.16 -4.81 7.13
N PRO A 143 14.98 -3.48 6.98
CA PRO A 143 13.87 -2.95 6.20
C PRO A 143 13.93 -3.44 4.75
N PRO A 144 12.79 -3.79 4.13
CA PRO A 144 12.70 -4.05 2.71
C PRO A 144 13.22 -2.83 1.92
N PRO A 145 13.76 -3.03 0.70
CA PRO A 145 14.21 -1.92 -0.13
C PRO A 145 13.05 -0.98 -0.48
N SER A 146 13.34 0.30 -0.68
CA SER A 146 12.32 1.24 -1.17
C SER A 146 11.81 0.80 -2.54
N PRO A 147 10.50 0.93 -2.82
CA PRO A 147 9.97 0.59 -4.12
C PRO A 147 10.44 1.59 -5.18
N SER A 148 10.46 1.18 -6.45
CA SER A 148 10.78 2.08 -7.55
C SER A 148 9.61 3.02 -7.81
N VAL A 149 9.77 4.31 -7.54
CA VAL A 149 8.70 5.31 -7.67
C VAL A 149 8.79 6.05 -8.99
N SER A 150 7.65 6.24 -9.66
CA SER A 150 7.51 7.20 -10.75
C SER A 150 6.50 8.29 -10.38
N ALA A 151 6.85 9.54 -10.64
CA ALA A 151 5.98 10.69 -10.48
C ALA A 151 5.55 11.22 -11.85
N ILE A 152 4.24 11.34 -12.03
CA ILE A 152 3.58 11.69 -13.29
C ILE A 152 2.89 13.04 -13.09
N PRO A 153 3.44 14.13 -13.66
CA PRO A 153 2.82 15.45 -13.59
C PRO A 153 1.47 15.51 -14.30
N GLY A 154 0.52 16.28 -13.75
CA GLY A 154 -0.74 16.66 -14.42
C GLY A 154 -1.22 18.04 -13.98
N ASP A 155 -2.37 18.50 -14.48
CA ASP A 155 -2.89 19.85 -14.15
C ASP A 155 -3.34 19.91 -12.70
N LYS A 156 -2.56 20.60 -11.86
CA LYS A 156 -2.72 20.74 -10.41
C LYS A 156 -2.69 19.42 -9.65
N MET A 157 -2.04 18.42 -10.23
CA MET A 157 -1.87 17.13 -9.59
C MET A 157 -0.51 16.49 -9.92
N VAL A 158 -0.05 15.62 -9.04
CA VAL A 158 1.01 14.65 -9.35
C VAL A 158 0.50 13.27 -8.98
N THR A 159 0.57 12.32 -9.90
CA THR A 159 0.28 10.92 -9.62
C THR A 159 1.59 10.19 -9.35
N LEU A 160 1.69 9.58 -8.19
CA LEU A 160 2.77 8.66 -7.84
C LEU A 160 2.31 7.25 -8.13
N ILE A 161 3.23 6.44 -8.66
CA ILE A 161 3.08 4.99 -8.81
C ILE A 161 4.37 4.32 -8.36
N TRP A 162 4.27 3.08 -7.90
CA TRP A 162 5.44 2.30 -7.52
C TRP A 162 5.26 0.80 -7.73
N ASP A 163 6.38 0.07 -7.75
CA ASP A 163 6.38 -1.39 -7.92
C ASP A 163 6.14 -2.16 -6.59
N ASP A 164 5.86 -3.46 -6.73
CA ASP A 164 5.61 -4.39 -5.63
C ASP A 164 6.86 -5.21 -5.24
N ALA A 165 8.04 -4.86 -5.77
CA ALA A 165 9.28 -5.58 -5.50
C ALA A 165 9.59 -5.75 -3.99
N PRO A 166 9.34 -4.76 -3.12
CA PRO A 166 9.59 -4.90 -1.68
C PRO A 166 8.73 -5.96 -0.98
N GLU A 167 7.56 -6.32 -1.52
CA GLU A 167 6.63 -7.28 -0.91
C GLU A 167 7.17 -8.72 -0.89
N TYR A 168 8.18 -8.99 -1.72
CA TYR A 168 8.76 -10.32 -1.88
C TYR A 168 10.23 -10.39 -1.45
N TYR A 169 10.77 -9.31 -0.89
CA TYR A 169 12.16 -9.22 -0.48
C TYR A 169 12.38 -10.02 0.82
N PRO A 170 13.26 -11.03 0.83
CA PRO A 170 13.53 -11.79 2.04
C PRO A 170 14.47 -11.02 2.98
N ASP A 171 14.27 -11.17 4.29
CA ASP A 171 15.17 -10.61 5.29
C ASP A 171 16.57 -11.28 5.19
N PRO A 172 17.67 -10.49 5.16
CA PRO A 172 19.04 -10.99 5.05
C PRO A 172 19.47 -12.02 6.10
N TYR A 173 18.88 -12.01 7.30
CA TYR A 173 19.33 -12.83 8.42
C TYR A 173 18.48 -14.08 8.66
N TYR A 174 17.41 -14.28 7.88
CA TYR A 174 16.49 -15.42 8.06
C TYR A 174 17.18 -16.79 7.97
N GLU A 175 18.16 -16.98 7.07
CA GLU A 175 18.86 -18.26 6.95
C GLU A 175 19.57 -18.68 8.24
N ILE A 176 20.04 -17.70 9.02
CA ILE A 176 20.76 -17.91 10.28
C ILE A 176 19.75 -18.17 11.42
N THR A 177 18.65 -17.40 11.47
CA THR A 177 17.65 -17.46 12.53
C THR A 177 16.66 -18.61 12.37
N SER A 178 16.50 -19.16 11.17
CA SER A 178 15.55 -20.27 10.88
C SER A 178 16.13 -21.67 11.09
N ASN A 179 17.43 -21.82 11.34
CA ASN A 179 18.07 -23.11 11.53
C ASN A 179 17.86 -23.63 12.97
N PRO A 180 17.13 -24.73 13.21
CA PRO A 180 16.86 -25.24 14.57
C PRO A 180 18.10 -25.70 15.35
N ASN A 181 19.24 -25.86 14.66
CA ASN A 181 20.52 -26.23 15.28
C ASN A 181 21.42 -25.02 15.55
N SER A 182 20.99 -23.81 15.16
CA SER A 182 21.68 -22.57 15.45
C SER A 182 21.37 -22.14 16.90
N PRO A 183 22.34 -21.64 17.67
CA PRO A 183 22.07 -20.99 18.95
C PRO A 183 21.20 -19.73 18.79
N LEU A 184 21.13 -19.18 17.58
CA LEU A 184 20.34 -18.01 17.17
C LEU A 184 18.97 -18.38 16.61
N TYR A 185 18.52 -19.63 16.79
CA TYR A 185 17.23 -20.08 16.29
C TYR A 185 16.08 -19.30 16.93
N ASP A 186 15.31 -18.61 16.10
CA ASP A 186 14.15 -17.82 16.51
C ASP A 186 12.91 -18.24 15.72
N THR A 187 11.92 -18.80 16.43
CA THR A 187 10.68 -19.30 15.82
C THR A 187 9.73 -18.19 15.36
N LEU A 188 9.93 -16.95 15.82
CA LEU A 188 9.11 -15.80 15.41
C LEU A 188 9.77 -14.96 14.31
N TYR A 189 11.05 -15.19 14.02
CA TYR A 189 11.74 -14.53 12.94
C TYR A 189 11.26 -15.09 11.60
N VAL A 190 10.73 -14.22 10.73
CA VAL A 190 10.15 -14.63 9.44
C VAL A 190 11.02 -14.21 8.26
N GLU A 191 10.99 -15.01 7.18
CA GLU A 191 11.77 -14.74 5.97
C GLU A 191 11.27 -13.52 5.23
N ARG A 192 9.96 -13.31 5.22
CA ARG A 192 9.30 -12.22 4.52
C ARG A 192 8.44 -11.48 5.52
N ASP A 193 8.92 -10.31 5.90
CA ASP A 193 8.38 -9.48 6.97
C ASP A 193 7.85 -8.14 6.48
N PHE A 194 7.70 -7.95 5.16
CA PHE A 194 7.03 -6.77 4.61
C PHE A 194 5.64 -6.57 5.24
N GLN A 195 5.36 -5.36 5.72
CA GLN A 195 4.08 -4.99 6.31
C GLN A 195 3.31 -3.95 5.49
N GLY A 196 3.98 -2.95 4.91
CA GLY A 196 3.27 -1.88 4.21
C GLY A 196 4.13 -0.77 3.61
N TYR A 197 3.45 0.29 3.13
CA TYR A 197 4.05 1.46 2.50
C TYR A 197 3.66 2.77 3.18
N LYS A 198 4.53 3.79 3.08
CA LYS A 198 4.24 5.18 3.43
C LYS A 198 4.60 6.11 2.28
N VAL A 199 3.74 7.10 2.03
CA VAL A 199 3.88 8.08 0.95
C VAL A 199 4.24 9.43 1.55
N TYR A 200 5.30 10.06 1.06
CA TYR A 200 5.79 11.33 1.57
C TYR A 200 5.89 12.40 0.49
N LYS A 201 5.80 13.66 0.92
CA LYS A 201 6.02 14.87 0.11
C LYS A 201 6.96 15.83 0.80
N SER A 202 7.78 16.52 0.01
CA SER A 202 8.68 17.60 0.44
C SER A 202 8.65 18.75 -0.58
N LEU A 203 8.87 19.98 -0.11
CA LEU A 203 8.99 21.16 -0.97
C LEU A 203 10.42 21.36 -1.48
N THR A 204 11.42 20.85 -0.77
CA THR A 204 12.84 21.12 -1.02
C THR A 204 13.68 19.88 -1.28
N GLY A 205 13.14 18.69 -1.02
CA GLY A 205 13.85 17.41 -1.01
C GLY A 205 14.80 17.24 0.18
N LEU A 206 14.83 18.20 1.12
CA LEU A 206 15.73 18.17 2.26
C LEU A 206 15.18 17.26 3.37
N PRO A 207 16.04 16.63 4.19
CA PRO A 207 15.59 15.72 5.25
C PRO A 207 14.61 16.33 6.28
N SER A 208 14.54 17.67 6.38
CA SER A 208 13.78 18.38 7.40
C SER A 208 12.32 18.70 7.06
N ASP A 209 11.88 18.56 5.80
CA ASP A 209 10.57 19.06 5.36
C ASP A 209 9.66 17.98 4.72
N TRP A 210 9.99 16.70 4.92
CA TRP A 210 9.14 15.59 4.50
C TRP A 210 7.88 15.50 5.36
N VAL A 211 6.73 15.42 4.71
CA VAL A 211 5.40 15.29 5.31
C VAL A 211 4.78 13.99 4.83
N LEU A 212 4.26 13.18 5.75
CA LEU A 212 3.49 11.98 5.44
C LEU A 212 2.16 12.38 4.79
N LEU A 213 1.89 11.83 3.61
CA LEU A 213 0.66 12.03 2.85
C LEU A 213 -0.34 10.90 3.10
N ASP A 214 0.13 9.65 3.05
CA ASP A 214 -0.71 8.46 3.18
C ASP A 214 0.10 7.25 3.63
N GLN A 215 -0.57 6.19 4.11
CA GLN A 215 0.05 4.90 4.37
C GLN A 215 -0.92 3.75 4.14
N CYS A 216 -0.36 2.60 3.77
CA CYS A 216 -1.09 1.34 3.69
C CYS A 216 -0.29 0.17 4.26
N ASP A 217 -1.00 -0.92 4.49
CA ASP A 217 -0.47 -2.17 5.02
C ASP A 217 -1.34 -3.36 4.66
N LEU A 218 -0.78 -4.55 4.87
CA LEU A 218 -1.49 -5.82 4.74
C LEU A 218 -2.73 -5.85 5.65
N VAL A 219 -3.81 -6.47 5.18
CA VAL A 219 -4.96 -6.78 6.03
C VAL A 219 -4.69 -8.14 6.67
N ASP A 220 -4.24 -8.13 7.92
CA ASP A 220 -3.83 -9.33 8.65
C ASP A 220 -4.26 -9.28 10.13
N THR A 221 -3.73 -10.20 10.94
CA THR A 221 -4.03 -10.29 12.37
C THR A 221 -2.94 -9.65 13.23
N VAL A 222 -2.01 -8.91 12.63
CA VAL A 222 -0.98 -8.19 13.36
C VAL A 222 -1.66 -7.16 14.26
N ASP A 223 -1.68 -7.47 15.54
CA ASP A 223 -2.36 -6.67 16.53
C ASP A 223 -1.63 -5.34 16.71
N THR A 224 -2.29 -4.25 16.29
CA THR A 224 -1.84 -2.86 16.49
C THR A 224 -1.46 -2.52 17.94
N VAL A 225 -1.88 -3.35 18.92
CA VAL A 225 -1.53 -3.22 20.33
C VAL A 225 -0.04 -3.49 20.61
N VAL A 226 0.64 -4.30 19.79
CA VAL A 226 2.03 -4.73 20.03
C VAL A 226 3.04 -3.57 19.91
N LEU A 227 2.67 -2.44 19.31
CA LEU A 227 3.56 -1.27 19.10
C LEU A 227 3.13 -0.01 19.86
N ILE A 228 2.16 -0.10 20.77
CA ILE A 228 1.71 1.02 21.65
C ILE A 228 2.70 1.26 22.81
N ASP A 229 3.83 0.54 22.86
CA ASP A 229 4.88 0.85 23.80
C ASP A 229 5.54 2.21 23.48
N THR A 230 5.01 3.26 24.13
CA THR A 230 5.57 4.62 24.08
C THR A 230 6.96 4.74 24.67
N THR A 231 7.53 3.67 25.23
CA THR A 231 8.90 3.62 25.71
C THR A 231 9.92 3.28 24.62
N SER A 232 9.49 2.70 23.48
CA SER A 232 10.36 2.43 22.33
C SER A 232 10.52 3.67 21.42
N PRO A 233 11.71 3.88 20.79
CA PRO A 233 11.91 4.96 19.83
C PRO A 233 10.97 4.87 18.61
N GLU A 234 10.53 6.02 18.08
CA GLU A 234 9.71 6.08 16.84
C GLU A 234 10.38 5.48 15.62
N SER A 235 11.71 5.40 15.60
CA SER A 235 12.49 4.85 14.48
C SER A 235 12.39 3.33 14.32
N VAL A 236 11.80 2.63 15.30
CA VAL A 236 11.66 1.16 15.29
C VAL A 236 10.22 0.70 15.50
N ARG A 237 9.26 1.63 15.35
CA ARG A 237 7.83 1.35 15.46
C ARG A 237 7.05 2.11 14.39
N THR A 238 6.39 1.36 13.52
CA THR A 238 5.36 1.88 12.61
C THR A 238 4.04 1.21 12.97
N GLN A 239 2.96 1.98 13.14
CA GLN A 239 1.65 1.40 13.44
C GLN A 239 0.95 0.98 12.13
N PRO A 240 0.69 -0.32 11.90
CA PRO A 240 -0.16 -0.80 10.81
C PRO A 240 -1.62 -0.36 11.02
N LEU A 241 -2.39 -0.16 9.94
CA LEU A 241 -3.78 0.32 9.97
C LEU A 241 -4.79 -0.70 9.43
N ASN A 242 -4.33 -1.84 8.92
CA ASN A 242 -5.08 -2.86 8.20
C ASN A 242 -5.91 -2.29 7.04
N THR A 243 -5.34 -1.39 6.24
CA THR A 243 -6.10 -0.72 5.16
C THR A 243 -6.12 -1.49 3.84
N GLY A 244 -5.23 -2.46 3.66
CA GLY A 244 -4.95 -3.09 2.37
C GLY A 244 -3.97 -2.25 1.54
N LEU A 245 -3.18 -2.93 0.72
CA LEU A 245 -2.13 -2.32 -0.10
C LEU A 245 -2.71 -1.57 -1.31
N PHE A 246 -2.02 -0.48 -1.67
CA PHE A 246 -2.20 0.25 -2.92
C PHE A 246 -0.83 0.63 -3.48
N HIS A 247 -0.76 0.85 -4.80
CA HIS A 247 0.50 1.11 -5.52
C HIS A 247 0.48 2.44 -6.29
N SER A 248 -0.49 3.29 -5.98
CA SER A 248 -0.63 4.62 -6.55
C SER A 248 -1.16 5.63 -5.54
N TYR A 249 -0.81 6.91 -5.72
CA TYR A 249 -1.32 8.02 -4.91
C TYR A 249 -1.41 9.30 -5.75
N VAL A 250 -2.51 10.04 -5.62
CA VAL A 250 -2.70 11.31 -6.35
C VAL A 250 -2.64 12.50 -5.39
N ASP A 251 -1.61 13.33 -5.53
CA ASP A 251 -1.48 14.59 -4.80
C ASP A 251 -2.14 15.74 -5.57
N ASN A 252 -3.31 16.20 -5.09
CA ASN A 252 -4.06 17.34 -5.63
C ASN A 252 -3.79 18.67 -4.88
N THR A 253 -2.81 18.70 -3.98
CA THR A 253 -2.48 19.89 -3.16
C THR A 253 -1.42 20.79 -3.81
N VAL A 254 -0.93 20.38 -4.98
CA VAL A 254 0.16 21.03 -5.71
C VAL A 254 -0.28 22.20 -6.58
N ARG A 255 0.69 23.03 -6.95
CA ARG A 255 0.51 24.13 -7.89
C ARG A 255 1.40 23.92 -9.11
N ASN A 256 0.86 24.21 -10.29
CA ASN A 256 1.61 24.05 -11.52
C ASN A 256 2.88 24.89 -11.56
N GLY A 257 3.90 24.29 -12.15
CA GLY A 257 5.26 24.75 -12.31
C GLY A 257 6.17 24.30 -11.17
N PHE A 258 5.66 24.10 -9.94
CA PHE A 258 6.46 24.03 -8.70
C PHE A 258 7.01 22.63 -8.59
N THR A 259 8.33 22.52 -8.53
CA THR A 259 8.94 21.23 -8.28
C THR A 259 8.63 20.81 -6.86
N TYR A 260 7.96 19.67 -6.73
CA TYR A 260 7.75 18.97 -5.48
C TYR A 260 8.58 17.69 -5.50
N TYR A 261 8.95 17.23 -4.32
CA TYR A 261 9.70 15.99 -4.13
C TYR A 261 8.80 14.98 -3.42
N TYR A 262 8.82 13.74 -3.87
CA TYR A 262 8.06 12.66 -3.29
C TYR A 262 8.96 11.46 -3.01
N ALA A 263 8.55 10.63 -2.06
CA ALA A 263 9.21 9.36 -1.78
C ALA A 263 8.14 8.38 -1.29
N VAL A 264 8.31 7.12 -1.65
CA VAL A 264 7.54 6.02 -1.07
C VAL A 264 8.54 5.12 -0.36
N THR A 265 8.24 4.76 0.88
CA THR A 265 9.06 3.84 1.67
C THR A 265 8.25 2.59 1.98
N SER A 266 8.91 1.45 2.02
CA SER A 266 8.39 0.21 2.59
C SER A 266 8.76 0.11 4.07
N TYR A 267 8.00 -0.64 4.83
CA TYR A 267 8.37 -1.01 6.19
C TYR A 267 8.02 -2.46 6.49
N ASP A 268 8.80 -3.06 7.38
CA ASP A 268 8.62 -4.42 7.87
C ASP A 268 7.88 -4.48 9.21
N LEU A 269 7.57 -5.70 9.62
CA LEU A 269 7.31 -6.07 10.99
C LEU A 269 7.83 -7.48 11.29
N ASN A 270 8.82 -7.58 12.17
CA ASN A 270 9.46 -8.84 12.52
C ASN A 270 9.82 -8.86 14.02
N ALA A 271 10.24 -10.02 14.54
CA ALA A 271 10.52 -10.20 15.96
C ALA A 271 11.89 -10.84 16.20
N VAL A 272 12.50 -10.48 17.33
CA VAL A 272 13.75 -11.09 17.81
C VAL A 272 13.63 -11.45 19.29
N VAL A 273 14.15 -12.61 19.70
CA VAL A 273 14.27 -12.99 21.11
C VAL A 273 15.14 -11.97 21.88
N ARG A 274 14.61 -11.38 22.95
CA ARG A 274 15.41 -10.70 23.98
C ARG A 274 15.93 -11.70 25.00
N VAL A 275 17.10 -11.41 25.57
CA VAL A 275 17.68 -12.10 26.72
C VAL A 275 16.61 -12.33 27.80
N GLY A 276 16.32 -13.60 28.10
CA GLY A 276 15.23 -14.00 29.01
C GLY A 276 13.96 -14.57 28.37
N SER A 277 14.01 -14.94 27.07
CA SER A 277 12.94 -15.64 26.33
C SER A 277 11.69 -14.82 26.03
N THR A 278 11.79 -13.48 26.05
CA THR A 278 10.71 -12.58 25.63
C THR A 278 11.01 -12.00 24.25
N HIS A 279 10.09 -12.08 23.29
CA HIS A 279 10.31 -11.52 21.96
C HIS A 279 10.06 -10.00 21.94
N ALA A 280 10.88 -9.28 21.18
CA ALA A 280 10.70 -7.88 20.86
C ALA A 280 10.37 -7.71 19.39
N TRP A 281 9.31 -6.95 19.13
CA TRP A 281 8.85 -6.62 17.79
C TRP A 281 9.55 -5.35 17.30
N PHE A 282 10.01 -5.39 16.05
CA PHE A 282 10.67 -4.31 15.35
C PHE A 282 9.93 -4.02 14.06
N SER A 283 9.85 -2.73 13.74
CA SER A 283 9.41 -2.26 12.44
C SER A 283 10.37 -1.19 11.96
N PHE A 284 11.11 -1.49 10.90
CA PHE A 284 12.01 -0.58 10.23
C PHE A 284 11.41 -0.08 8.92
N GLU A 285 11.73 1.16 8.59
CA GLU A 285 11.29 1.82 7.36
C GLU A 285 12.49 2.07 6.46
N SER A 286 12.30 1.81 5.16
CA SER A 286 13.30 2.04 4.13
C SER A 286 13.65 3.54 3.96
N GLY A 287 14.76 3.81 3.27
CA GLY A 287 15.20 5.19 3.01
C GLY A 287 14.28 5.94 2.04
N LYS A 288 14.12 7.26 2.24
CA LYS A 288 13.34 8.10 1.32
C LYS A 288 14.15 8.40 0.05
N GLU A 289 13.88 7.68 -1.03
CA GLU A 289 14.43 7.96 -2.35
C GLU A 289 13.56 9.01 -3.05
N ALA A 290 14.10 10.23 -3.18
CA ALA A 290 13.33 11.37 -3.67
C ALA A 290 13.16 11.35 -5.20
N VAL A 291 11.93 11.42 -5.67
CA VAL A 291 11.56 11.70 -7.06
C VAL A 291 10.97 13.10 -7.17
N ALA A 292 11.48 13.88 -8.13
CA ALA A 292 11.02 15.25 -8.36
C ALA A 292 9.96 15.29 -9.47
N ALA A 293 8.90 16.07 -9.27
CA ALA A 293 7.89 16.34 -10.28
C ALA A 293 7.40 17.79 -10.20
N ALA A 294 7.26 18.43 -11.35
CA ALA A 294 6.67 19.75 -11.49
C ALA A 294 5.30 19.61 -12.19
N PRO A 295 4.17 19.75 -11.46
CA PRO A 295 2.84 19.68 -12.05
C PRO A 295 2.69 20.71 -13.16
N ARG A 296 1.90 20.41 -14.18
CA ARG A 296 1.74 21.30 -15.33
C ARG A 296 0.47 21.02 -16.09
N ARG A 297 0.12 21.91 -17.00
CA ARG A 297 -1.02 21.67 -17.88
C ARG A 297 -0.64 20.74 -19.02
N GLU A 298 -1.58 19.89 -19.36
CA GLU A 298 -1.55 19.15 -20.63
C GLU A 298 -1.57 20.11 -21.82
N ALA A 299 -1.12 19.61 -22.97
CA ALA A 299 -1.16 20.34 -24.22
C ALA A 299 -2.59 20.76 -24.59
N ALA A 300 -2.73 21.92 -25.22
CA ALA A 300 -4.06 22.50 -25.52
C ALA A 300 -4.92 21.63 -26.46
N ASN A 301 -4.27 20.74 -27.22
CA ASN A 301 -4.90 19.78 -28.13
C ASN A 301 -4.90 18.35 -27.57
N TYR A 302 -4.55 18.15 -26.30
CA TYR A 302 -4.63 16.87 -25.62
C TYR A 302 -6.08 16.46 -25.36
N LEU A 303 -6.41 15.24 -25.73
CA LEU A 303 -7.64 14.56 -25.33
C LEU A 303 -7.24 13.42 -24.37
N PRO A 304 -7.70 13.46 -23.10
CA PRO A 304 -7.34 12.44 -22.12
C PRO A 304 -7.89 11.06 -22.51
N PRO A 305 -7.27 9.98 -22.02
CA PRO A 305 -7.80 8.64 -22.18
C PRO A 305 -9.12 8.51 -21.43
N THR A 306 -9.92 7.51 -21.81
CA THR A 306 -11.21 7.25 -21.14
C THR A 306 -11.38 5.77 -20.89
N CYS A 307 -12.00 5.44 -19.75
CA CYS A 307 -12.45 4.09 -19.45
C CYS A 307 -13.97 4.09 -19.37
N SER A 308 -14.60 3.05 -19.91
CA SER A 308 -16.03 2.81 -19.77
C SER A 308 -16.26 1.42 -19.18
N ILE A 309 -17.21 1.32 -18.26
CA ILE A 309 -17.52 0.07 -17.54
C ILE A 309 -18.87 -0.45 -18.02
N VAL A 310 -18.86 -1.68 -18.51
CA VAL A 310 -20.05 -2.45 -18.87
C VAL A 310 -20.27 -3.53 -17.82
N LYS A 311 -21.48 -3.56 -17.26
CA LYS A 311 -21.91 -4.51 -16.23
C LYS A 311 -22.67 -5.67 -16.89
N ILE A 312 -22.26 -6.91 -16.63
CA ILE A 312 -22.88 -8.11 -17.20
C ILE A 312 -23.34 -9.02 -16.05
N ASN A 313 -24.65 -9.26 -15.96
CA ASN A 313 -25.29 -10.15 -14.99
C ASN A 313 -24.98 -9.85 -13.51
N ILE A 314 -24.78 -8.58 -13.14
CA ILE A 314 -24.51 -8.19 -11.76
C ILE A 314 -25.78 -8.35 -10.91
N PRO A 315 -25.76 -9.13 -9.80
CA PRO A 315 -26.92 -9.28 -8.91
C PRO A 315 -27.34 -7.94 -8.27
N GLU A 316 -28.64 -7.72 -8.09
CA GLU A 316 -29.16 -6.48 -7.46
C GLU A 316 -28.71 -6.30 -5.99
N CYS A 317 -28.44 -7.40 -5.29
CA CYS A 317 -27.97 -7.41 -3.91
C CYS A 317 -26.43 -7.33 -3.79
N ALA A 318 -25.72 -7.17 -4.91
CA ALA A 318 -24.27 -7.06 -4.88
C ALA A 318 -23.83 -5.75 -4.18
N SER A 319 -22.90 -5.87 -3.22
CA SER A 319 -22.42 -4.78 -2.37
C SER A 319 -20.92 -4.61 -2.53
N HIS A 320 -20.54 -3.93 -3.61
CA HIS A 320 -19.17 -3.76 -4.07
C HIS A 320 -19.01 -2.47 -4.89
N SER A 321 -17.77 -2.05 -5.07
CA SER A 321 -17.37 -0.97 -5.97
C SER A 321 -16.29 -1.46 -6.92
N ILE A 322 -16.37 -1.03 -8.17
CA ILE A 322 -15.26 -1.14 -9.12
C ILE A 322 -14.77 0.28 -9.37
N ASP A 323 -13.53 0.53 -8.97
CA ASP A 323 -12.85 1.80 -9.18
C ASP A 323 -11.87 1.62 -10.33
N VAL A 324 -11.86 2.55 -11.29
CA VAL A 324 -10.89 2.54 -12.38
C VAL A 324 -10.14 3.86 -12.34
N THR A 325 -8.84 3.78 -12.13
CA THR A 325 -7.92 4.91 -12.12
C THR A 325 -6.99 4.81 -13.33
N ILE A 326 -6.58 5.95 -13.85
CA ILE A 326 -5.65 6.03 -14.98
C ILE A 326 -4.40 6.76 -14.48
N PRO A 327 -3.53 6.05 -13.73
CA PRO A 327 -2.36 6.69 -13.16
C PRO A 327 -1.33 7.11 -14.21
N ILE A 328 -1.28 6.41 -15.36
CA ILE A 328 -0.34 6.71 -16.46
C ILE A 328 -1.13 6.97 -17.75
N PRO A 329 -1.72 8.15 -17.94
CA PRO A 329 -2.63 8.42 -19.06
C PRO A 329 -2.09 8.14 -20.46
N LEU A 330 -0.77 8.26 -20.64
CA LEU A 330 -0.12 8.12 -21.94
C LEU A 330 0.28 6.68 -22.28
N ASP A 331 0.33 5.80 -21.28
CA ASP A 331 0.58 4.36 -21.47
C ASP A 331 -0.73 3.59 -21.71
N VAL A 332 -1.88 4.29 -21.70
CA VAL A 332 -3.17 3.69 -21.98
C VAL A 332 -3.26 3.29 -23.44
N ASP A 333 -3.39 2.00 -23.66
CA ASP A 333 -3.75 1.40 -24.95
C ASP A 333 -5.25 1.15 -25.05
N GLU A 334 -5.74 0.96 -26.28
CA GLU A 334 -7.11 0.48 -26.52
C GLU A 334 -7.21 -1.00 -26.16
N ASN A 335 -7.83 -1.30 -25.02
CA ASN A 335 -7.88 -2.64 -24.46
C ASN A 335 -9.21 -2.94 -23.78
N LEU A 336 -9.53 -4.24 -23.70
CA LEU A 336 -10.69 -4.75 -22.98
C LEU A 336 -10.21 -5.56 -21.76
N TYR A 337 -10.46 -5.01 -20.58
CA TYR A 337 -10.26 -5.69 -19.32
C TYR A 337 -11.54 -6.44 -18.93
N SER A 338 -11.37 -7.64 -18.41
CA SER A 338 -12.44 -8.52 -17.98
C SER A 338 -12.19 -8.93 -16.53
N LEU A 339 -12.99 -8.41 -15.60
CA LEU A 339 -13.04 -8.85 -14.22
C LEU A 339 -14.24 -9.79 -14.04
N LYS A 340 -13.97 -11.09 -13.89
CA LYS A 340 -14.99 -12.13 -13.77
C LYS A 340 -15.11 -12.61 -12.35
N PHE A 341 -16.35 -12.73 -11.87
CA PHE A 341 -16.68 -13.36 -10.60
C PHE A 341 -17.31 -14.71 -10.84
N TYR A 342 -16.93 -15.69 -10.02
CA TYR A 342 -17.43 -17.05 -10.07
C TYR A 342 -18.19 -17.39 -8.79
N ARG A 343 -18.95 -18.49 -8.84
CA ARG A 343 -19.62 -19.06 -7.66
C ARG A 343 -18.67 -19.15 -6.45
N PRO A 344 -19.12 -18.71 -5.27
CA PRO A 344 -18.36 -18.90 -4.06
C PRO A 344 -18.28 -20.38 -3.71
N THR A 345 -17.25 -20.75 -2.96
CA THR A 345 -17.14 -22.06 -2.32
C THR A 345 -17.01 -21.90 -0.81
N CYS A 346 -17.11 -23.00 -0.08
CA CYS A 346 -16.67 -23.03 1.31
C CYS A 346 -15.15 -23.23 1.36
N ASP A 347 -14.46 -22.72 2.38
CA ASP A 347 -13.08 -23.09 2.64
C ASP A 347 -12.92 -24.62 2.86
N THR A 348 -11.68 -25.11 2.79
CA THR A 348 -11.35 -26.53 2.99
C THR A 348 -10.87 -26.85 4.41
N LEU A 349 -10.87 -25.87 5.32
CA LEU A 349 -10.34 -26.04 6.67
C LEU A 349 -11.28 -26.88 7.54
N PRO A 350 -10.76 -27.77 8.40
CA PRO A 350 -11.58 -28.57 9.29
C PRO A 350 -12.44 -27.71 10.22
N ASN A 351 -13.73 -28.02 10.34
CA ASN A 351 -14.72 -27.28 11.12
C ASN A 351 -14.92 -25.80 10.74
N SER A 352 -14.36 -25.36 9.61
CA SER A 352 -14.51 -24.01 9.09
C SER A 352 -15.49 -23.97 7.91
N TYR A 353 -16.22 -22.85 7.83
CA TYR A 353 -17.32 -22.65 6.88
C TYR A 353 -17.27 -21.26 6.23
N ARG A 354 -16.06 -20.70 6.10
CA ARG A 354 -15.92 -19.34 5.60
C ARG A 354 -16.14 -19.32 4.08
N PRO A 355 -16.83 -18.28 3.55
CA PRO A 355 -16.95 -18.08 2.12
C PRO A 355 -15.61 -17.81 1.46
N VAL A 356 -15.37 -18.44 0.31
CA VAL A 356 -14.30 -18.12 -0.61
C VAL A 356 -14.92 -17.63 -1.91
N TYR A 357 -14.80 -16.33 -2.17
CA TYR A 357 -15.31 -15.68 -3.38
C TYR A 357 -14.23 -15.68 -4.45
N TRP A 358 -14.56 -16.20 -5.63
CA TRP A 358 -13.57 -16.44 -6.67
C TRP A 358 -13.67 -15.38 -7.76
N TYR A 359 -12.54 -14.84 -8.18
CA TYR A 359 -12.47 -13.86 -9.26
C TYR A 359 -11.19 -13.99 -10.07
N ASP A 360 -11.20 -13.53 -11.32
CA ASP A 360 -10.00 -13.31 -12.13
C ASP A 360 -10.04 -11.95 -12.83
N LEU A 361 -8.87 -11.45 -13.22
CA LEU A 361 -8.72 -10.26 -14.03
C LEU A 361 -7.82 -10.55 -15.22
N SER A 362 -8.30 -10.24 -16.41
CA SER A 362 -7.53 -10.36 -17.65
C SER A 362 -7.65 -9.10 -18.51
N CYS A 363 -6.67 -8.88 -19.39
CA CYS A 363 -6.68 -7.86 -20.44
C CYS A 363 -6.36 -8.55 -21.77
N GLY A 364 -7.33 -8.64 -22.68
CA GLY A 364 -7.19 -9.43 -23.91
C GLY A 364 -6.81 -10.89 -23.61
N SER A 365 -5.64 -11.34 -24.06
CA SER A 365 -5.11 -12.68 -23.75
C SER A 365 -4.17 -12.73 -22.54
N LYS A 366 -3.85 -11.58 -21.92
CA LYS A 366 -2.95 -11.48 -20.77
C LYS A 366 -3.73 -11.70 -19.49
N GLU A 367 -3.30 -12.67 -18.69
CA GLU A 367 -3.79 -12.86 -17.33
C GLU A 367 -3.08 -11.84 -16.41
N ILE A 368 -3.86 -10.96 -15.77
CA ILE A 368 -3.34 -9.97 -14.82
C ILE A 368 -3.40 -10.58 -13.41
N ARG A 369 -4.54 -11.19 -13.09
CA ARG A 369 -4.74 -11.94 -11.86
C ARG A 369 -5.36 -13.29 -12.23
N PRO A 370 -4.70 -14.43 -11.94
CA PRO A 370 -5.32 -15.73 -12.10
C PRO A 370 -6.52 -15.87 -11.17
N LYS A 371 -7.36 -16.87 -11.45
CA LYS A 371 -8.50 -17.18 -10.58
C LYS A 371 -8.07 -17.32 -9.12
N THR A 372 -8.41 -16.32 -8.32
CA THR A 372 -7.99 -16.14 -6.93
C THR A 372 -9.22 -16.23 -6.02
N GLY A 373 -9.06 -16.88 -4.87
CA GLY A 373 -10.09 -16.95 -3.83
C GLY A 373 -9.88 -15.84 -2.79
N LEU A 374 -10.90 -15.00 -2.61
CA LEU A 374 -10.97 -14.01 -1.55
C LEU A 374 -11.81 -14.56 -0.41
N LEU A 375 -11.20 -14.65 0.77
CA LEU A 375 -11.88 -15.18 1.92
C LEU A 375 -12.44 -14.01 2.76
N LEU A 376 -13.77 -13.93 2.84
CA LEU A 376 -14.49 -12.89 3.59
C LEU A 376 -15.70 -13.45 4.33
N GLU A 377 -16.02 -12.87 5.48
CA GLU A 377 -17.22 -13.12 6.26
C GLU A 377 -18.23 -11.97 6.15
N PHE A 378 -19.49 -12.25 6.50
CA PHE A 378 -20.54 -11.22 6.52
C PHE A 378 -20.22 -10.18 7.60
N GLY A 379 -20.10 -8.91 7.20
CA GLY A 379 -19.64 -7.80 8.05
C GLY A 379 -18.27 -7.26 7.61
N ASP A 380 -17.48 -8.05 6.87
CA ASP A 380 -16.17 -7.64 6.40
C ASP A 380 -16.26 -6.56 5.32
N SER A 381 -15.23 -5.71 5.29
CA SER A 381 -14.98 -4.73 4.23
C SER A 381 -13.53 -4.83 3.82
N THR A 382 -13.27 -4.88 2.51
CA THR A 382 -11.90 -4.94 1.98
C THR A 382 -11.80 -4.20 0.65
N ARG A 383 -10.59 -3.81 0.28
CA ARG A 383 -10.26 -3.23 -1.02
C ARG A 383 -9.04 -3.94 -1.59
N ILE A 384 -9.11 -4.30 -2.86
CA ILE A 384 -8.04 -4.95 -3.60
C ILE A 384 -7.65 -4.03 -4.75
N GLY A 385 -6.42 -3.52 -4.74
CA GLY A 385 -5.81 -2.92 -5.92
C GLY A 385 -5.20 -4.00 -6.81
N PHE A 386 -5.44 -3.91 -8.11
CA PHE A 386 -4.72 -4.74 -9.10
C PHE A 386 -3.51 -3.98 -9.63
N PRO A 387 -2.43 -4.69 -10.03
CA PRO A 387 -1.28 -4.06 -10.66
C PRO A 387 -1.69 -3.22 -11.88
N ILE A 388 -0.98 -2.11 -12.08
CA ILE A 388 -1.18 -1.23 -13.24
C ILE A 388 -0.82 -2.00 -14.52
N VAL A 389 -1.74 -2.02 -15.48
CA VAL A 389 -1.52 -2.64 -16.80
C VAL A 389 -1.96 -1.65 -17.87
N ASP A 390 -1.04 -1.33 -18.78
CA ASP A 390 -1.22 -0.36 -19.87
C ASP A 390 -1.77 0.97 -19.32
N GLY A 391 -1.11 1.50 -18.28
CA GLY A 391 -1.46 2.77 -17.64
C GLY A 391 -2.78 2.82 -16.88
N VAL A 392 -3.53 1.70 -16.81
CA VAL A 392 -4.82 1.59 -16.11
C VAL A 392 -4.65 0.74 -14.85
N GLU A 393 -5.24 1.23 -13.75
CA GLU A 393 -5.36 0.51 -12.49
C GLU A 393 -6.84 0.22 -12.22
N ILE A 394 -7.13 -1.01 -11.83
CA ILE A 394 -8.47 -1.44 -11.45
C ILE A 394 -8.46 -1.76 -9.96
N GLY A 395 -9.41 -1.19 -9.24
CA GLY A 395 -9.66 -1.48 -7.83
C GLY A 395 -10.99 -2.22 -7.65
N LEU A 396 -11.00 -3.21 -6.77
CA LEU A 396 -12.18 -3.92 -6.32
C LEU A 396 -12.42 -3.62 -4.84
N GLY A 397 -13.45 -2.84 -4.54
CA GLY A 397 -13.97 -2.66 -3.18
C GLY A 397 -15.10 -3.65 -2.91
N VAL A 398 -15.07 -4.34 -1.78
CA VAL A 398 -16.12 -5.27 -1.36
C VAL A 398 -16.55 -4.95 0.06
N LYS A 399 -17.87 -4.88 0.29
CA LYS A 399 -18.42 -4.66 1.63
C LYS A 399 -19.60 -5.59 1.86
N LEU A 400 -19.38 -6.63 2.66
CA LEU A 400 -20.43 -7.57 3.01
C LEU A 400 -21.28 -7.01 4.15
N SER A 401 -22.60 -7.04 3.99
CA SER A 401 -23.50 -6.58 5.04
C SER A 401 -23.54 -7.58 6.19
N GLU A 402 -23.63 -7.10 7.43
CA GLU A 402 -23.87 -7.99 8.57
C GLU A 402 -25.20 -8.75 8.40
N PHE A 403 -25.16 -10.05 8.71
CA PHE A 403 -26.30 -10.93 8.56
C PHE A 403 -27.11 -11.01 9.87
N TYR A 404 -27.99 -10.03 10.10
CA TYR A 404 -28.80 -9.93 11.32
C TYR A 404 -29.85 -11.06 11.44
N ASN A 405 -29.98 -11.68 12.62
CA ASN A 405 -31.02 -12.66 13.02
C ASN A 405 -31.00 -14.02 12.29
N ASP A 406 -29.99 -14.32 11.49
CA ASP A 406 -29.74 -15.67 10.93
C ASP A 406 -30.81 -16.24 9.97
N TYR A 407 -31.74 -15.41 9.49
CA TYR A 407 -32.71 -15.79 8.45
C TYR A 407 -32.21 -15.40 7.06
N ALA A 408 -32.09 -16.38 6.16
CA ALA A 408 -31.81 -16.14 4.74
C ALA A 408 -33.04 -15.65 3.95
N PHE A 409 -34.22 -16.11 4.34
CA PHE A 409 -35.48 -15.79 3.69
C PHE A 409 -36.31 -14.83 4.54
N GLU A 410 -36.98 -13.90 3.88
CA GLU A 410 -37.86 -12.93 4.52
C GLU A 410 -39.29 -13.44 4.57
N SER A 411 -39.77 -13.94 3.43
CA SER A 411 -41.16 -14.37 3.26
C SER A 411 -41.28 -15.38 2.12
N PHE A 412 -42.49 -15.87 1.91
CA PHE A 412 -42.82 -16.70 0.76
C PHE A 412 -44.26 -16.43 0.35
N GLU A 413 -44.57 -16.81 -0.90
CA GLU A 413 -45.88 -16.63 -1.51
C GLU A 413 -46.26 -17.90 -2.29
N VAL A 414 -47.51 -18.31 -2.15
CA VAL A 414 -48.09 -19.40 -2.94
C VAL A 414 -48.76 -18.77 -4.16
N ILE A 415 -48.16 -18.96 -5.33
CA ILE A 415 -48.64 -18.41 -6.61
C ILE A 415 -49.80 -19.24 -7.16
N SER A 416 -49.68 -20.56 -7.07
CA SER A 416 -50.75 -21.48 -7.43
C SER A 416 -50.73 -22.70 -6.52
N GLY A 417 -51.92 -23.24 -6.24
CA GLY A 417 -52.10 -24.31 -5.28
C GLY A 417 -52.94 -23.89 -4.06
N ASP A 418 -53.14 -24.84 -3.15
CA ASP A 418 -53.89 -24.66 -1.92
C ASP A 418 -53.03 -25.18 -0.76
N TYR A 419 -52.06 -24.36 -0.36
CA TYR A 419 -51.17 -24.62 0.77
C TYR A 419 -51.22 -23.44 1.74
N PRO A 420 -51.50 -23.64 3.04
CA PRO A 420 -51.61 -22.53 3.96
C PRO A 420 -50.25 -21.90 4.23
N VAL A 421 -50.13 -20.60 4.00
CA VAL A 421 -48.85 -19.88 4.11
C VAL A 421 -48.30 -19.93 5.56
N GLU A 422 -49.17 -19.99 6.55
CA GLU A 422 -48.80 -20.17 7.96
C GLU A 422 -48.16 -21.54 8.28
N SER A 423 -48.26 -22.51 7.37
CA SER A 423 -47.68 -23.85 7.53
C SER A 423 -46.25 -23.97 7.02
N LEU A 424 -45.63 -22.86 6.62
CA LEU A 424 -44.21 -22.77 6.30
C LEU A 424 -43.61 -21.57 7.07
N THR A 425 -42.38 -21.69 7.53
CA THR A 425 -41.69 -20.56 8.17
C THR A 425 -40.25 -20.53 7.73
N PRO A 426 -39.72 -19.37 7.30
CA PRO A 426 -38.27 -19.15 7.24
C PRO A 426 -37.64 -19.64 8.54
N HIS A 427 -36.64 -20.50 8.45
CA HIS A 427 -36.07 -21.14 9.62
C HIS A 427 -34.63 -20.67 9.82
N ARG A 428 -34.30 -20.28 11.04
CA ARG A 428 -32.93 -19.95 11.44
C ARG A 428 -32.06 -21.20 11.50
N THR A 429 -30.83 -21.15 11.02
CA THR A 429 -29.86 -22.19 11.32
C THR A 429 -29.37 -22.02 12.77
N LEU A 430 -29.68 -22.96 13.66
CA LEU A 430 -29.44 -22.87 15.11
C LEU A 430 -27.95 -22.86 15.52
N THR A 431 -27.02 -23.08 14.58
CA THR A 431 -25.57 -23.15 14.81
C THR A 431 -24.83 -22.37 13.72
N ILE A 432 -24.12 -21.30 14.11
CA ILE A 432 -22.95 -20.66 13.48
C ILE A 432 -22.77 -20.92 11.97
N HIS A 433 -23.26 -20.02 11.12
CA HIS A 433 -22.75 -19.69 9.76
C HIS A 433 -22.48 -20.81 8.71
N ARG A 434 -22.78 -22.09 8.96
CA ARG A 434 -22.22 -23.24 8.19
C ARG A 434 -22.60 -23.35 6.71
N ASN A 435 -23.67 -22.70 6.29
CA ASN A 435 -24.16 -22.74 4.91
C ASN A 435 -24.32 -21.35 4.30
N ARG A 436 -24.02 -20.28 5.04
CA ARG A 436 -24.23 -18.90 4.57
C ARG A 436 -23.37 -18.52 3.38
N TRP A 437 -22.22 -19.18 3.22
CA TRP A 437 -21.36 -19.00 2.06
C TRP A 437 -22.09 -19.28 0.73
N ALA A 438 -23.14 -20.12 0.75
CA ALA A 438 -23.94 -20.45 -0.42
C ALA A 438 -25.19 -19.55 -0.58
N PHE A 439 -25.36 -18.54 0.28
CA PHE A 439 -26.45 -17.59 0.15
C PHE A 439 -26.19 -16.65 -1.02
N THR A 440 -27.19 -16.52 -1.89
CA THR A 440 -27.04 -15.81 -3.17
C THR A 440 -27.85 -14.51 -3.23
N GLY A 441 -28.72 -14.27 -2.25
CA GLY A 441 -29.65 -13.13 -2.26
C GLY A 441 -30.76 -13.21 -3.32
N ALA A 442 -30.78 -14.22 -4.17
CA ALA A 442 -31.82 -14.42 -5.19
C ALA A 442 -33.16 -14.87 -4.60
N ASP A 443 -34.23 -14.48 -5.26
CA ASP A 443 -35.54 -15.08 -5.00
C ASP A 443 -35.65 -16.39 -5.79
N TYR A 444 -36.46 -17.33 -5.29
CA TYR A 444 -36.57 -18.65 -5.89
C TYR A 444 -38.00 -18.99 -6.25
N ARG A 445 -38.20 -19.47 -7.49
CA ARG A 445 -39.44 -20.16 -7.86
C ARG A 445 -39.30 -21.65 -7.54
N VAL A 446 -40.28 -22.17 -6.80
CA VAL A 446 -40.38 -23.59 -6.45
C VAL A 446 -41.60 -24.16 -7.16
N GLU A 447 -41.38 -25.10 -8.08
CA GLU A 447 -42.43 -25.85 -8.77
C GLU A 447 -42.51 -27.26 -8.19
N TRP A 448 -43.64 -27.63 -7.60
CA TRP A 448 -43.84 -28.93 -6.96
C TRP A 448 -44.22 -30.02 -7.96
N GLN A 449 -43.63 -31.19 -7.82
CA GLN A 449 -43.81 -32.31 -8.75
C GLN A 449 -43.95 -33.63 -8.00
N ALA A 450 -44.83 -34.51 -8.46
CA ALA A 450 -44.90 -35.89 -7.97
C ALA A 450 -44.23 -36.83 -8.97
N THR A 451 -43.30 -37.65 -8.48
CA THR A 451 -42.73 -38.78 -9.23
C THR A 451 -43.24 -40.10 -8.65
N GLY A 452 -42.86 -41.23 -9.24
CA GLY A 452 -43.16 -42.55 -8.67
C GLY A 452 -42.57 -42.79 -7.28
N ASP A 453 -41.56 -42.00 -6.89
CA ASP A 453 -40.84 -42.14 -5.62
C ASP A 453 -41.31 -41.17 -4.53
N GLY A 454 -42.08 -40.13 -4.88
CA GLY A 454 -42.62 -39.17 -3.92
C GLY A 454 -42.79 -37.75 -4.47
N MET A 455 -43.12 -36.83 -3.57
CA MET A 455 -43.19 -35.40 -3.87
C MET A 455 -41.78 -34.80 -3.91
N THR A 456 -41.48 -34.00 -4.91
CA THR A 456 -40.19 -33.32 -5.13
C THR A 456 -40.42 -31.90 -5.65
N ALA A 457 -39.34 -31.14 -5.86
CA ALA A 457 -39.42 -29.77 -6.33
C ALA A 457 -38.43 -29.51 -7.46
N LYS A 458 -38.75 -28.53 -8.29
CA LYS A 458 -37.81 -27.86 -9.19
C LYS A 458 -37.63 -26.43 -8.70
N VAL A 459 -36.39 -26.08 -8.38
CA VAL A 459 -36.05 -24.76 -7.84
C VAL A 459 -35.32 -23.95 -8.92
N THR A 460 -35.81 -22.75 -9.19
CA THR A 460 -35.24 -21.84 -10.19
C THR A 460 -34.87 -20.53 -9.52
N ASP A 461 -33.63 -20.08 -9.70
CA ASP A 461 -33.16 -18.75 -9.32
C ASP A 461 -33.85 -17.71 -10.22
N LEU A 462 -34.56 -16.76 -9.62
CA LEU A 462 -35.32 -15.75 -10.36
C LEU A 462 -34.45 -14.58 -10.87
N ASN A 463 -33.23 -14.43 -10.36
CA ASN A 463 -32.29 -13.42 -10.86
C ASN A 463 -31.62 -13.88 -12.16
N THR A 464 -31.20 -15.15 -12.21
CA THR A 464 -30.44 -15.70 -13.35
C THR A 464 -31.29 -16.55 -14.29
N GLY A 465 -32.43 -17.07 -13.83
CA GLY A 465 -33.22 -18.08 -14.53
C GLY A 465 -32.62 -19.49 -14.46
N GLU A 466 -31.52 -19.69 -13.74
CA GLU A 466 -30.86 -20.98 -13.62
C GLU A 466 -31.64 -21.93 -12.69
N LYS A 467 -31.63 -23.22 -13.03
CA LYS A 467 -32.15 -24.27 -12.14
C LYS A 467 -31.13 -24.60 -11.06
N ILE A 468 -31.52 -24.46 -9.81
CA ILE A 468 -30.71 -24.91 -8.68
C ILE A 468 -30.69 -26.45 -8.68
N PRO A 469 -29.50 -27.09 -8.63
CA PRO A 469 -29.40 -28.54 -8.65
C PRO A 469 -29.83 -29.15 -7.32
N TYR A 470 -30.39 -30.36 -7.39
CA TYR A 470 -30.49 -31.21 -6.21
C TYR A 470 -29.12 -31.74 -5.84
N LYS A 471 -28.74 -31.61 -4.56
CA LYS A 471 -27.63 -32.36 -3.96
C LYS A 471 -27.95 -32.69 -2.50
N PRO A 472 -27.48 -33.82 -1.97
CA PRO A 472 -27.66 -34.12 -0.56
C PRO A 472 -26.84 -33.14 0.29
N PHE A 473 -27.50 -32.24 1.02
CA PHE A 473 -26.83 -31.27 1.90
C PHE A 473 -27.31 -31.39 3.34
N ASN A 474 -26.36 -31.38 4.29
CA ASN A 474 -26.65 -31.26 5.72
C ASN A 474 -25.62 -30.35 6.39
N HIS A 475 -26.07 -29.26 7.02
CA HIS A 475 -25.22 -28.28 7.70
C HIS A 475 -24.40 -28.85 8.88
N LEU A 476 -24.75 -30.02 9.41
CA LEU A 476 -23.99 -30.72 10.46
C LEU A 476 -22.99 -31.74 9.89
N ASN A 477 -23.08 -32.07 8.60
CA ASN A 477 -22.17 -33.01 7.96
C ASN A 477 -21.09 -32.26 7.15
N GLU A 478 -19.89 -32.20 7.72
CA GLU A 478 -18.76 -31.50 7.13
C GLU A 478 -18.38 -32.01 5.73
N SER A 479 -18.55 -33.31 5.46
CA SER A 479 -18.25 -33.88 4.13
C SER A 479 -19.16 -33.34 3.02
N LEU A 480 -20.34 -32.81 3.39
CA LEU A 480 -21.30 -32.22 2.46
C LEU A 480 -21.21 -30.69 2.41
N LYS A 481 -20.24 -30.08 3.11
CA LYS A 481 -20.22 -28.62 3.28
C LYS A 481 -20.15 -27.84 1.97
N GLN A 482 -19.58 -28.41 0.91
CA GLN A 482 -19.48 -27.81 -0.44
C GLN A 482 -20.78 -27.93 -1.26
N ASP A 483 -21.73 -28.74 -0.81
CA ASP A 483 -22.99 -28.96 -1.53
C ASP A 483 -24.10 -28.00 -1.09
N ALA A 484 -23.80 -27.00 -0.25
CA ALA A 484 -24.80 -26.03 0.22
C ALA A 484 -25.38 -25.14 -0.90
N TRP A 485 -24.69 -25.00 -2.05
CA TRP A 485 -25.25 -24.40 -3.26
C TRP A 485 -26.12 -25.43 -4.01
N SER A 486 -27.23 -25.79 -3.40
CA SER A 486 -28.17 -26.78 -3.92
C SER A 486 -29.53 -26.61 -3.23
N TRP A 487 -30.46 -27.51 -3.54
CA TRP A 487 -31.65 -27.72 -2.74
C TRP A 487 -31.78 -29.18 -2.30
N CYS A 488 -32.38 -29.40 -1.11
CA CYS A 488 -32.77 -30.72 -0.62
C CYS A 488 -33.77 -30.64 0.53
N PHE A 489 -34.40 -31.76 0.86
CA PHE A 489 -35.22 -31.91 2.06
C PHE A 489 -34.45 -32.57 3.19
N LEU A 490 -34.74 -32.15 4.43
CA LEU A 490 -34.25 -32.79 5.65
C LEU A 490 -35.41 -33.07 6.61
N ASP A 491 -35.36 -34.19 7.32
CA ASP A 491 -36.35 -34.58 8.32
C ASP A 491 -36.04 -34.06 9.72
N ARG A 492 -34.78 -33.66 10.00
CA ARG A 492 -34.32 -33.12 11.29
C ARG A 492 -33.14 -32.16 11.12
N MET A 493 -33.22 -31.01 11.80
CA MET A 493 -32.10 -30.04 11.84
C MET A 493 -31.05 -30.34 12.92
N THR A 494 -31.42 -30.94 14.05
CA THR A 494 -30.55 -31.00 15.25
C THR A 494 -29.73 -32.30 15.39
N THR A 495 -29.96 -33.32 14.56
CA THR A 495 -29.31 -34.64 14.69
C THR A 495 -28.79 -35.23 13.37
N ALA A 496 -28.20 -34.41 12.50
CA ALA A 496 -27.69 -34.83 11.19
C ALA A 496 -28.71 -35.66 10.37
N GLY A 497 -29.92 -35.12 10.16
CA GLY A 497 -30.96 -35.76 9.35
C GLY A 497 -30.49 -36.15 7.95
N VAL A 498 -31.09 -37.17 7.35
CA VAL A 498 -30.65 -37.67 6.04
C VAL A 498 -31.21 -36.77 4.93
N PRO A 499 -30.35 -36.11 4.12
CA PRO A 499 -30.82 -35.30 3.00
C PRO A 499 -31.54 -36.15 1.96
N SER A 500 -32.62 -35.63 1.38
CA SER A 500 -33.47 -36.34 0.43
C SER A 500 -33.91 -35.44 -0.72
N GLN A 501 -34.04 -36.01 -1.92
CA GLN A 501 -34.67 -35.37 -3.07
C GLN A 501 -36.19 -35.28 -2.94
N TYR A 502 -36.76 -36.20 -2.15
CA TYR A 502 -38.18 -36.35 -1.95
C TYR A 502 -38.59 -35.84 -0.57
N LEU A 503 -39.72 -35.13 -0.51
CA LEU A 503 -40.29 -34.63 0.72
C LEU A 503 -40.71 -35.82 1.59
N GLN A 504 -40.07 -35.94 2.75
CA GLN A 504 -40.28 -37.06 3.67
C GLN A 504 -41.54 -36.83 4.51
N ASP A 505 -42.23 -37.93 4.83
CA ASP A 505 -43.44 -37.92 5.66
C ASP A 505 -43.11 -37.83 7.17
N SER A 506 -42.36 -36.79 7.55
CA SER A 506 -41.86 -36.56 8.91
C SER A 506 -42.73 -35.55 9.70
N LEU A 507 -42.60 -35.56 11.03
CA LEU A 507 -43.30 -34.60 11.91
C LEU A 507 -42.73 -33.17 11.82
N GLN A 508 -41.49 -33.06 11.36
CA GLN A 508 -40.81 -31.81 11.03
C GLN A 508 -40.06 -32.08 9.74
N ALA A 509 -40.28 -31.25 8.72
CA ALA A 509 -39.52 -31.31 7.49
C ALA A 509 -38.91 -29.93 7.25
N TYR A 510 -37.74 -29.91 6.64
CA TYR A 510 -37.02 -28.70 6.30
C TYR A 510 -36.68 -28.72 4.83
N PHE A 511 -36.75 -27.55 4.21
CA PHE A 511 -36.37 -27.36 2.81
C PHE A 511 -35.17 -26.44 2.75
N HIS A 512 -34.02 -27.01 2.38
CA HIS A 512 -32.81 -26.25 2.07
C HIS A 512 -32.91 -25.69 0.66
N ILE A 513 -32.62 -24.40 0.51
CA ILE A 513 -32.36 -23.76 -0.78
C ILE A 513 -31.18 -22.82 -0.54
N THR A 514 -30.02 -23.10 -1.16
CA THR A 514 -28.85 -22.19 -1.26
C THR A 514 -28.62 -21.29 -0.03
N GLY A 515 -27.98 -21.85 0.99
CA GLY A 515 -27.65 -21.13 2.23
C GLY A 515 -28.81 -20.79 3.17
N GLY A 516 -30.06 -21.12 2.81
CA GLY A 516 -31.25 -20.89 3.64
C GLY A 516 -32.10 -22.13 3.88
N PHE A 517 -32.98 -22.06 4.88
CA PHE A 517 -33.92 -23.12 5.23
C PHE A 517 -35.35 -22.60 5.43
N PHE A 518 -36.32 -23.42 5.06
CA PHE A 518 -37.69 -23.35 5.57
C PHE A 518 -38.00 -24.54 6.45
N ALA A 519 -38.90 -24.36 7.41
CA ALA A 519 -39.51 -25.44 8.16
C ALA A 519 -40.99 -25.56 7.75
N PHE A 520 -41.40 -26.78 7.44
CA PHE A 520 -42.82 -27.13 7.33
C PHE A 520 -43.38 -27.32 8.74
N LEU A 521 -44.55 -26.75 9.01
CA LEU A 521 -45.34 -26.91 10.26
C LEU A 521 -44.58 -26.46 11.53
N PRO A 522 -44.30 -25.15 11.69
CA PRO A 522 -43.44 -24.59 12.75
C PRO A 522 -43.98 -24.71 14.20
N SER A 523 -45.29 -24.94 14.39
CA SER A 523 -45.96 -24.86 15.70
C SER A 523 -46.16 -26.23 16.37
N ARG A 524 -45.66 -26.37 17.61
CA ARG A 524 -45.84 -27.56 18.46
C ARG A 524 -47.31 -27.76 18.86
N MET A 525 -48.10 -28.53 18.09
CA MET A 525 -49.27 -29.36 18.50
C MET A 525 -50.17 -29.67 17.27
N PRO A 526 -51.02 -30.72 17.33
CA PRO A 526 -51.36 -31.51 16.17
C PRO A 526 -52.37 -30.79 15.28
N LEU A 527 -52.03 -30.58 14.01
CA LEU A 527 -52.99 -30.12 13.00
C LEU A 527 -53.56 -31.32 12.21
N PRO A 528 -54.85 -31.24 11.81
CA PRO A 528 -55.58 -32.29 11.10
C PRO A 528 -54.91 -32.63 9.77
N ALA A 529 -55.09 -33.87 9.29
CA ALA A 529 -54.63 -34.41 7.99
C ALA A 529 -53.44 -33.66 7.35
N ARG A 530 -52.22 -34.20 7.52
CA ARG A 530 -50.96 -33.68 6.96
C ARG A 530 -51.14 -32.95 5.63
N LEU A 531 -50.94 -31.63 5.65
CA LEU A 531 -50.99 -30.78 4.47
C LEU A 531 -49.61 -30.82 3.80
N PHE A 532 -49.56 -31.41 2.61
CA PHE A 532 -48.37 -31.42 1.75
C PHE A 532 -48.63 -30.58 0.51
N PRO A 533 -47.58 -29.99 -0.07
CA PRO A 533 -47.65 -29.41 -1.41
C PRO A 533 -48.14 -30.46 -2.40
N ARG A 534 -48.95 -30.04 -3.36
CA ARG A 534 -49.47 -30.90 -4.43
C ARG A 534 -48.63 -30.72 -5.68
N ALA A 535 -48.61 -31.75 -6.52
CA ALA A 535 -47.98 -31.64 -7.82
C ALA A 535 -48.67 -30.54 -8.64
N GLY A 536 -47.89 -29.60 -9.16
CA GLY A 536 -48.37 -28.42 -9.87
C GLY A 536 -48.50 -27.17 -9.00
N ASP A 537 -48.31 -27.25 -7.68
CA ASP A 537 -48.22 -26.05 -6.85
C ASP A 537 -46.96 -25.24 -7.22
N GLU A 538 -47.07 -23.92 -7.25
CA GLU A 538 -45.96 -23.01 -7.53
C GLU A 538 -45.81 -21.98 -6.41
N TRP A 539 -44.61 -21.86 -5.87
CA TRP A 539 -44.28 -20.90 -4.81
C TRP A 539 -43.17 -19.96 -5.25
N ILE A 540 -43.15 -18.76 -4.66
CA ILE A 540 -42.00 -17.85 -4.68
C ILE A 540 -41.47 -17.71 -3.26
N VAL A 541 -40.17 -17.90 -3.13
CA VAL A 541 -39.40 -17.67 -1.92
C VAL A 541 -38.68 -16.34 -2.07
N TYR A 542 -38.94 -15.43 -1.14
CA TYR A 542 -38.29 -14.12 -1.12
C TYR A 542 -37.10 -14.14 -0.15
N SER A 543 -35.91 -13.91 -0.71
CA SER A 543 -34.68 -13.79 0.06
C SER A 543 -34.56 -12.42 0.71
N ARG A 544 -33.86 -12.36 1.84
CA ARG A 544 -33.50 -11.08 2.44
C ARG A 544 -32.54 -10.34 1.52
N ARG A 545 -32.71 -9.04 1.40
CA ARG A 545 -31.76 -8.16 0.70
C ARG A 545 -30.59 -7.85 1.62
N VAL A 546 -29.57 -8.69 1.55
CA VAL A 546 -28.29 -8.54 2.26
C VAL A 546 -27.21 -8.32 1.21
N GLY A 547 -26.32 -7.34 1.44
CA GLY A 547 -25.20 -7.07 0.54
C GLY A 547 -24.23 -8.26 0.45
N ILE A 548 -24.09 -8.84 -0.73
CA ILE A 548 -23.20 -9.97 -1.03
C ILE A 548 -22.09 -9.59 -2.02
N VAL A 549 -21.05 -10.42 -2.14
CA VAL A 549 -20.09 -10.30 -3.25
C VAL A 549 -20.77 -10.78 -4.54
N PRO A 550 -20.53 -10.11 -5.68
CA PRO A 550 -20.97 -10.60 -6.98
C PRO A 550 -20.49 -12.03 -7.25
N TYR A 551 -21.29 -12.81 -7.97
CA TYR A 551 -20.96 -14.16 -8.44
C TYR A 551 -21.57 -14.36 -9.82
N ASP A 552 -20.97 -15.25 -10.62
CA ASP A 552 -21.40 -15.58 -11.99
C ASP A 552 -21.69 -14.35 -12.87
N CYS A 553 -20.82 -13.34 -12.75
CA CYS A 553 -21.00 -12.05 -13.38
C CYS A 553 -19.67 -11.48 -13.86
N GLU A 554 -19.74 -10.48 -14.75
CA GLU A 554 -18.55 -9.92 -15.39
C GLU A 554 -18.62 -8.40 -15.48
N TYR A 555 -17.48 -7.77 -15.25
CA TYR A 555 -17.21 -6.38 -15.58
C TYR A 555 -16.30 -6.33 -16.80
N GLN A 556 -16.77 -5.64 -17.83
CA GLN A 556 -15.97 -5.31 -19.00
C GLN A 556 -15.57 -3.84 -18.93
N ILE A 557 -14.28 -3.57 -18.82
CA ILE A 557 -13.74 -2.22 -18.82
C ILE A 557 -13.03 -1.99 -20.15
N LEU A 558 -13.56 -1.09 -20.96
CA LEU A 558 -12.95 -0.68 -22.22
C LEU A 558 -12.14 0.60 -22.00
N SER A 559 -10.82 0.52 -22.19
CA SER A 559 -9.93 1.68 -22.23
C SER A 559 -9.82 2.22 -23.64
N ASN A 560 -9.73 3.55 -23.76
CA ASN A 560 -9.41 4.25 -24.99
C ASN A 560 -8.19 5.13 -24.74
N PRO A 561 -7.19 5.10 -25.63
CA PRO A 561 -5.92 5.81 -25.45
C PRO A 561 -6.10 7.31 -25.47
N ALA A 562 -5.14 8.01 -24.85
CA ALA A 562 -5.01 9.45 -25.01
C ALA A 562 -4.65 9.79 -26.46
N ARG A 563 -5.06 10.97 -26.95
CA ARG A 563 -4.67 11.42 -28.29
C ARG A 563 -4.55 12.93 -28.42
N PHE A 564 -3.73 13.37 -29.36
CA PHE A 564 -3.64 14.77 -29.76
C PHE A 564 -4.56 15.05 -30.93
N LEU A 565 -5.46 16.01 -30.77
CA LEU A 565 -6.27 16.52 -31.86
C LEU A 565 -5.36 17.25 -32.85
N ARG A 566 -5.30 16.77 -34.09
CA ARG A 566 -4.49 17.36 -35.18
C ARG A 566 -5.28 17.57 -36.48
N ASP A 567 -6.51 17.09 -36.51
CA ASP A 567 -7.44 17.16 -37.64
C ASP A 567 -8.37 18.38 -37.57
N THR A 568 -8.29 19.18 -36.50
CA THR A 568 -9.21 20.27 -36.20
C THR A 568 -8.44 21.53 -35.79
N MET A 569 -8.83 22.68 -36.35
CA MET A 569 -8.29 23.98 -35.94
C MET A 569 -8.89 24.41 -34.59
N LEU A 570 -8.02 24.72 -33.64
CA LEU A 570 -8.32 25.15 -32.28
C LEU A 570 -8.11 26.65 -32.11
N SER A 571 -8.94 27.28 -31.28
CA SER A 571 -8.66 28.62 -30.75
C SER A 571 -7.70 28.49 -29.58
N LEU A 572 -6.43 28.81 -29.79
CA LEU A 572 -5.42 28.73 -28.73
C LEU A 572 -5.64 29.81 -27.64
N ASN A 573 -5.19 29.50 -26.42
CA ASN A 573 -5.24 30.41 -25.27
C ASN A 573 -3.89 30.36 -24.51
N VAL A 574 -2.81 30.47 -25.26
CA VAL A 574 -1.45 30.50 -24.74
C VAL A 574 -1.27 31.73 -23.88
N LYS A 575 -0.67 31.54 -22.71
CA LYS A 575 -0.37 32.62 -21.76
C LYS A 575 1.11 32.61 -21.39
N VAL A 576 1.61 33.78 -21.02
CA VAL A 576 2.95 33.97 -20.48
C VAL A 576 2.85 34.20 -18.97
N VAL A 577 3.65 33.49 -18.18
CA VAL A 577 3.64 33.56 -16.71
C VAL A 577 5.08 33.61 -16.18
N PRO A 578 5.40 34.53 -15.24
CA PRO A 578 4.59 35.65 -14.81
C PRO A 578 4.47 36.73 -15.91
N ASN A 579 3.35 37.45 -15.92
CA ASN A 579 3.14 38.59 -16.82
C ASN A 579 2.41 39.72 -16.06
N PRO A 580 3.08 40.85 -15.76
CA PRO A 580 4.47 41.17 -16.12
C PRO A 580 5.49 40.30 -15.38
N TYR A 581 6.64 40.04 -16.01
CA TYR A 581 7.81 39.47 -15.33
C TYR A 581 8.54 40.56 -14.55
N ILE A 582 8.76 40.34 -13.25
CA ILE A 582 9.43 41.25 -12.32
C ILE A 582 10.51 40.45 -11.57
N LEU A 583 11.68 41.06 -11.39
CA LEU A 583 12.94 40.56 -10.79
C LEU A 583 12.89 39.58 -9.60
N GLU A 584 11.78 39.48 -8.87
CA GLU A 584 11.58 38.56 -7.75
C GLU A 584 10.25 37.82 -7.96
N ASN A 585 10.30 36.51 -8.18
CA ASN A 585 9.12 35.66 -8.15
C ASN A 585 9.34 34.49 -7.18
N GLU A 586 8.26 33.86 -6.71
CA GLU A 586 8.31 32.69 -5.79
C GLU A 586 9.08 31.49 -6.35
N TRP A 587 9.40 31.51 -7.65
CA TRP A 587 10.12 30.49 -8.41
C TRP A 587 11.64 30.65 -8.32
N GLN A 588 12.12 31.84 -7.97
CA GLN A 588 13.52 32.18 -7.93
C GLN A 588 14.15 31.75 -6.60
N GLN A 589 14.69 30.53 -6.56
CA GLN A 589 15.56 30.09 -5.47
C GLN A 589 16.97 30.70 -5.56
N SER A 590 17.34 31.28 -6.72
CA SER A 590 18.61 31.95 -6.96
C SER A 590 18.45 33.14 -7.90
N GLN A 591 19.19 34.22 -7.60
CA GLN A 591 19.32 35.45 -8.39
C GLN A 591 19.87 35.25 -9.83
N PHE A 592 20.33 34.04 -10.16
CA PHE A 592 20.84 33.68 -11.49
C PHE A 592 19.85 32.89 -12.37
N GLN A 593 18.73 32.40 -11.82
CA GLN A 593 17.69 31.71 -12.60
C GLN A 593 16.55 32.68 -12.92
N ARG A 594 16.50 33.20 -14.15
CA ARG A 594 15.36 33.96 -14.64
C ARG A 594 14.45 33.03 -15.40
N GLU A 595 13.24 32.82 -14.90
CA GLU A 595 12.34 31.81 -15.46
C GLU A 595 10.98 32.44 -15.79
N LEU A 596 10.65 32.40 -17.08
CA LEU A 596 9.36 32.78 -17.65
C LEU A 596 8.83 31.58 -18.43
N LYS A 597 7.54 31.30 -18.31
CA LYS A 597 6.90 30.14 -18.91
C LYS A 597 5.80 30.54 -19.89
N PHE A 598 5.74 29.86 -21.03
CA PHE A 598 4.57 29.81 -21.90
C PHE A 598 3.73 28.61 -21.50
N ILE A 599 2.42 28.79 -21.31
CA ILE A 599 1.49 27.73 -20.89
C ILE A 599 0.30 27.62 -21.84
N ASN A 600 -0.39 26.47 -21.84
CA ASN A 600 -1.47 26.11 -22.78
C ASN A 600 -1.00 26.02 -24.23
N LEU A 601 0.25 25.60 -24.45
CA LEU A 601 0.78 25.33 -25.78
C LEU A 601 0.15 24.05 -26.34
N PRO A 602 -0.05 23.95 -27.67
CA PRO A 602 -0.21 22.67 -28.34
C PRO A 602 1.02 21.78 -28.16
N ASP A 603 0.87 20.46 -28.35
CA ASP A 603 1.97 19.47 -28.26
C ASP A 603 3.18 19.80 -29.15
N ARG A 604 2.94 20.50 -30.27
CA ARG A 604 3.97 20.94 -31.20
C ARG A 604 3.69 22.35 -31.69
N CYS A 605 4.62 23.28 -31.46
CA CYS A 605 4.51 24.63 -32.00
C CYS A 605 5.86 25.37 -32.06
N LYS A 606 5.88 26.49 -32.80
CA LYS A 606 6.96 27.47 -32.74
C LYS A 606 6.50 28.70 -32.00
N ILE A 607 7.23 29.06 -30.95
CA ILE A 607 7.06 30.29 -30.19
C ILE A 607 8.05 31.31 -30.75
N ARG A 608 7.56 32.36 -31.39
CA ARG A 608 8.40 33.48 -31.86
C ARG A 608 8.13 34.71 -31.02
N ILE A 609 9.19 35.30 -30.49
CA ILE A 609 9.12 36.47 -29.62
C ILE A 609 9.67 37.68 -30.37
N PHE A 610 8.92 38.79 -30.34
CA PHE A 610 9.24 40.02 -31.06
C PHE A 610 9.22 41.25 -30.17
N THR A 611 9.98 42.27 -30.53
CA THR A 611 9.77 43.64 -30.04
C THR A 611 8.45 44.20 -30.57
N VAL A 612 7.93 45.27 -29.97
CA VAL A 612 6.75 46.00 -30.53
C VAL A 612 7.01 46.61 -31.91
N ALA A 613 8.28 46.76 -32.32
CA ALA A 613 8.66 47.20 -33.66
C ALA A 613 8.66 46.04 -34.69
N GLY A 614 8.48 44.79 -34.24
CA GLY A 614 8.47 43.60 -35.10
C GLY A 614 9.82 42.92 -35.26
N ASP A 615 10.85 43.32 -34.49
CA ASP A 615 12.15 42.66 -34.54
C ASP A 615 12.09 41.31 -33.82
N LEU A 616 12.47 40.23 -34.50
CA LEU A 616 12.54 38.89 -33.91
C LEU A 616 13.71 38.81 -32.92
N ILE A 617 13.44 38.40 -31.69
CA ILE A 617 14.44 38.31 -30.63
C ILE A 617 14.72 36.88 -30.16
N LYS A 618 13.73 35.98 -30.25
CA LYS A 618 13.86 34.59 -29.85
C LYS A 618 12.90 33.72 -30.65
N THR A 619 13.37 32.56 -31.10
CA THR A 619 12.52 31.46 -31.56
C THR A 619 12.73 30.24 -30.68
N ILE A 620 11.64 29.71 -30.13
CA ILE A 620 11.65 28.46 -29.36
C ILE A 620 10.81 27.45 -30.14
N THR A 621 11.40 26.27 -30.38
CA THR A 621 10.66 25.12 -30.93
C THR A 621 10.20 24.31 -29.74
N HIS A 622 8.88 24.25 -29.55
CA HIS A 622 8.27 23.39 -28.56
C HIS A 622 7.79 22.12 -29.27
N GLU A 623 8.39 20.99 -28.91
CA GLU A 623 7.97 19.67 -29.34
C GLU A 623 7.94 18.80 -28.10
N GLU A 624 6.75 18.34 -27.76
CA GLU A 624 6.57 17.43 -26.65
C GLU A 624 7.29 16.10 -26.94
N THR A 625 8.29 15.79 -26.12
CA THR A 625 9.02 14.52 -26.21
C THR A 625 8.73 13.67 -24.97
N TYR A 626 8.01 12.57 -25.17
CA TYR A 626 7.62 11.62 -24.10
C TYR A 626 8.75 10.72 -23.61
N GLN A 627 10.01 11.13 -23.73
CA GLN A 627 11.14 10.28 -23.32
C GLN A 627 11.26 10.19 -21.78
N ARG A 628 10.67 11.13 -21.04
CA ARG A 628 10.56 11.11 -19.57
C ARG A 628 9.19 11.67 -19.16
N THR A 629 8.61 11.18 -18.06
CA THR A 629 7.34 11.67 -17.50
C THR A 629 7.36 13.18 -17.21
N ASN A 630 8.54 13.75 -16.91
CA ASN A 630 8.75 15.18 -16.68
C ASN A 630 9.01 16.01 -17.96
N ASP A 631 9.03 15.43 -19.16
CA ASP A 631 9.33 16.14 -20.43
C ASP A 631 8.08 16.38 -21.31
N ALA A 632 6.93 15.83 -20.93
CA ALA A 632 5.66 15.88 -21.65
C ALA A 632 4.60 16.89 -21.12
N GLY A 633 4.29 17.99 -21.84
CA GLY A 633 3.11 18.81 -21.53
C GLY A 633 2.96 20.07 -22.38
N GLY A 634 1.93 20.87 -22.08
CA GLY A 634 1.56 22.09 -22.80
C GLY A 634 2.26 23.35 -22.33
N ASP A 635 3.51 23.25 -21.89
CA ASP A 635 4.28 24.40 -21.41
C ASP A 635 5.76 24.37 -21.78
N GLU A 636 6.35 25.57 -21.88
CA GLU A 636 7.72 25.75 -22.35
C GLU A 636 8.41 26.88 -21.59
N TRP A 637 9.66 26.66 -21.21
CA TRP A 637 10.45 27.64 -20.47
C TRP A 637 11.24 28.56 -21.40
N TRP A 638 11.38 29.80 -20.98
CA TRP A 638 12.33 30.75 -21.54
C TRP A 638 13.18 31.37 -20.43
N ASP A 639 14.49 31.21 -20.56
CA ASP A 639 15.54 31.79 -19.70
C ASP A 639 15.69 33.31 -19.86
N ILE A 640 14.85 33.94 -20.68
CA ILE A 640 14.88 35.36 -21.01
C ILE A 640 16.20 35.75 -21.70
N VAL A 641 16.80 34.82 -22.45
CA VAL A 641 17.97 35.05 -23.29
C VAL A 641 17.57 35.01 -24.77
N THR A 642 17.98 36.03 -25.52
CA THR A 642 17.74 36.14 -26.96
C THR A 642 18.53 35.08 -27.75
N ASP A 643 18.23 34.89 -29.03
CA ASP A 643 19.02 33.98 -29.89
C ASP A 643 20.49 34.40 -30.06
N LYS A 644 20.84 35.63 -29.67
CA LYS A 644 22.21 36.14 -29.67
C LYS A 644 22.94 35.96 -28.34
N GLY A 645 22.31 35.36 -27.34
CA GLY A 645 22.91 35.21 -26.00
C GLY A 645 22.83 36.48 -25.14
N GLU A 646 22.07 37.50 -25.58
CA GLU A 646 21.92 38.77 -24.88
C GLU A 646 20.61 38.84 -24.09
N LEU A 647 20.60 39.63 -23.02
CA LEU A 647 19.39 39.94 -22.28
C LEU A 647 18.57 41.00 -23.03
N PRO A 648 17.25 40.76 -23.23
CA PRO A 648 16.37 41.76 -23.82
C PRO A 648 16.23 42.97 -22.87
N ALA A 649 15.87 44.13 -23.40
CA ALA A 649 15.60 45.32 -22.58
C ALA A 649 14.24 45.23 -21.86
N SER A 650 14.06 45.97 -20.77
CA SER A 650 12.73 46.11 -20.16
C SER A 650 11.75 46.76 -21.13
N GLY A 651 10.56 46.18 -21.29
CA GLY A 651 9.59 46.62 -22.28
C GLY A 651 8.44 45.64 -22.51
N VAL A 652 7.55 46.00 -23.44
CA VAL A 652 6.48 45.12 -23.92
C VAL A 652 6.98 44.33 -25.13
N TYR A 653 6.66 43.05 -25.16
CA TYR A 653 7.01 42.11 -26.20
C TYR A 653 5.76 41.45 -26.76
N LEU A 654 5.82 41.02 -28.01
CA LEU A 654 4.80 40.23 -28.68
C LEU A 654 5.28 38.78 -28.77
N PHE A 655 4.37 37.84 -28.65
CA PHE A 655 4.64 36.45 -29.00
C PHE A 655 3.69 36.00 -30.11
N HIS A 656 4.19 35.13 -30.97
CA HIS A 656 3.42 34.45 -32.00
C HIS A 656 3.61 32.94 -31.84
N ILE A 657 2.50 32.23 -31.68
CA ILE A 657 2.42 30.78 -31.64
C ILE A 657 1.95 30.32 -33.02
N ASP A 658 2.70 29.40 -33.59
CA ASP A 658 2.50 28.83 -34.92
C ASP A 658 2.52 27.31 -34.78
N SER A 659 1.37 26.66 -35.00
CA SER A 659 1.20 25.21 -34.94
C SER A 659 0.24 24.70 -35.99
N ASP A 660 0.27 23.39 -36.23
CA ASP A 660 -0.62 22.71 -37.18
C ASP A 660 -2.11 22.77 -36.76
N VAL A 661 -2.38 23.07 -35.49
CA VAL A 661 -3.73 23.11 -34.92
C VAL A 661 -4.24 24.51 -34.67
N GLY A 662 -3.41 25.56 -34.80
CA GLY A 662 -3.84 26.92 -34.53
C GLY A 662 -2.71 27.93 -34.48
N GLU A 663 -3.06 29.20 -34.67
CA GLU A 663 -2.13 30.32 -34.51
C GLU A 663 -2.64 31.29 -33.44
N GLN A 664 -1.73 31.93 -32.72
CA GLN A 664 -2.07 32.97 -31.75
C GLN A 664 -1.00 34.04 -31.66
N VAL A 665 -1.43 35.30 -31.66
CA VAL A 665 -0.57 36.44 -31.28
C VAL A 665 -1.00 36.95 -29.90
N GLY A 666 -0.04 37.20 -29.02
CA GLY A 666 -0.27 37.83 -27.72
C GLY A 666 0.84 38.77 -27.32
N LYS A 667 0.72 39.33 -26.11
CA LYS A 667 1.68 40.31 -25.57
C LYS A 667 1.99 40.04 -24.11
N PHE A 668 3.20 40.40 -23.69
CA PHE A 668 3.66 40.32 -22.31
C PHE A 668 4.68 41.42 -22.03
N ALA A 669 4.97 41.68 -20.74
CA ALA A 669 5.91 42.71 -20.33
C ALA A 669 7.05 42.12 -19.51
N LEU A 670 8.28 42.59 -19.78
CA LEU A 670 9.48 42.30 -19.01
C LEU A 670 9.92 43.56 -18.26
N ILE A 671 10.07 43.45 -16.94
CA ILE A 671 10.60 44.52 -16.09
C ILE A 671 11.90 44.01 -15.46
N LEU A 672 13.00 44.19 -16.20
CA LEU A 672 14.34 43.84 -15.77
C LEU A 672 14.97 45.05 -15.06
N GLY A 673 15.43 44.85 -13.84
CA GLY A 673 16.13 45.87 -13.07
C GLY A 673 17.50 46.16 -13.66
N ARG A 674 17.85 47.44 -13.73
CA ARG A 674 19.26 47.83 -13.85
C ARG A 674 19.89 47.65 -12.47
N TYR A 675 20.84 46.72 -12.35
CA TYR A 675 21.78 46.76 -11.25
C TYR A 675 22.47 48.13 -11.28
N ARG A 676 22.36 48.87 -10.19
CA ARG A 676 23.18 50.04 -9.91
C ARG A 676 24.40 49.61 -9.13
#